data_AF-R2QRP9-F1
#
_entry.id   AF-R2QRP9-F1
#
_cell.length_a   1.000
_cell.length_b   1.000
_cell.length_c   1.000
_cell.angle_alpha   90.00
_cell.angle_beta   90.00
_cell.angle_gamma   90.00
#
_symmetry.space_group_name_H-M   'P 1'
#
loop_
_entity.id
_entity.type
_entity.pdbx_description
1 polymer ?
#
loop_
_entity_poly.entity_id
_entity_poly.type
_entity_poly.pdbx_seq_one_letter_code
_entity_poly.pdbx_strand_id
1 'polypeptide(L)'
;MNCWEMLGLEPTSNKKEIKKAYAVKLKKINIDEEPLAFQKLKEAYDSATFLSGTIIESNRPKESSLVLDKVEQERDQDDLPDKMKQALTEQEKEALTKNQNEPQESYFEHKQEIDNRPIDVLTRFNQDLQSLYERMDFFSAIDNWAPLFSNELDWSIDEHNNISKVMQHFLLVNYRVLSREVIDYLGGLFDFDSMAKDYNSAEYFASKWSDIKNVPLFSFDMYQSLPKEERVPYFTSRYELAEIINKAVLNSALWEEHLALCQKETIKDRDVIILQMAYLLLHDFRLENKQTIKSFQTLLGEAQSLKNDLNTAFFSKYYEWAKHNGAANDVLYYNKSELMIPQTAVELLRGYVYFKLKKYPQVNECWEGIWKKNPSMFRPNEVAAFQVEKPFNVPQKKQKSSWNYMWFVFIVIIGLVKLGSSYSRLNEHSSYTTTPDFTTLLSGENDSQDNYFSNELSELKESENLYDQFVYYFYVDREDEERETFIETKLVGHAKEMAQNMSLENLPEVTIDSRYAFHSSPDTVSEYGYVTALTLLEEDEPFIILQEDKDDKISNIYGEGWEVLPKEKFDALWTDIQVRPLMSQKFFVVYYLLSDERKENIKDNPEYVTENVKKLLEKNSDEPIANEFEAGTWQISQDEEDKLYTVVNDKEGEHRFILSYDRYGRLEHIYGDKWEKIEETRKQTIYDNAEEKIGMF
;
A
#
# COMPACT_ATOMS: atom_id res chain seq x y z
N MET A 1 6.65 24.32 31.51
CA MET A 1 6.17 23.17 32.30
C MET A 1 6.29 21.99 31.39
N ASN A 2 7.17 21.05 31.70
CA ASN A 2 7.41 19.90 30.82
C ASN A 2 6.27 18.86 30.95
N CYS A 3 6.21 17.88 30.06
CA CYS A 3 5.13 16.87 30.05
C CYS A 3 5.03 16.10 31.39
N TRP A 4 6.14 15.85 32.06
CA TRP A 4 6.21 15.16 33.35
C TRP A 4 5.64 15.99 34.50
N GLU A 5 6.02 17.26 34.63
CA GLU A 5 5.46 18.23 35.58
C GLU A 5 3.96 18.44 35.33
N MET A 6 3.54 18.48 34.05
CA MET A 6 2.14 18.59 33.64
C MET A 6 1.32 17.36 34.03
N LEU A 7 1.94 16.17 34.10
CA LEU A 7 1.32 14.94 34.62
C LEU A 7 1.52 14.76 36.13
N GLY A 8 2.43 15.50 36.76
CA GLY A 8 2.80 15.37 38.17
C GLY A 8 3.63 14.12 38.46
N LEU A 9 4.46 13.72 37.49
CA LEU A 9 5.35 12.57 37.56
C LEU A 9 6.82 13.01 37.43
N GLU A 10 7.73 12.19 37.94
CA GLU A 10 9.13 12.20 37.48
C GLU A 10 9.22 11.43 36.14
N PRO A 11 10.20 11.72 35.26
CA PRO A 11 10.41 10.97 34.03
C PRO A 11 10.51 9.47 34.28
N THR A 12 9.69 8.68 33.58
CA THR A 12 9.57 7.23 33.79
C THR A 12 9.31 6.49 32.48
N SER A 13 9.86 5.28 32.33
CA SER A 13 9.54 4.38 31.21
C SER A 13 8.22 3.61 31.45
N ASN A 14 7.68 3.67 32.66
CA ASN A 14 6.49 2.92 33.04
C ASN A 14 5.20 3.57 32.48
N LYS A 15 4.85 3.17 31.25
CA LYS A 15 3.63 3.60 30.53
C LYS A 15 2.34 3.44 31.35
N LYS A 16 2.26 2.50 32.30
CA LYS A 16 1.07 2.32 33.15
C LYS A 16 0.94 3.45 34.18
N GLU A 17 2.04 3.95 34.73
CA GLU A 17 2.02 5.08 35.66
C GLU A 17 1.66 6.39 34.95
N ILE A 18 2.15 6.58 33.72
CA ILE A 18 1.82 7.71 32.85
C ILE A 18 0.32 7.74 32.53
N LYS A 19 -0.23 6.59 32.11
CA LYS A 19 -1.67 6.42 31.87
C LYS A 19 -2.50 6.69 33.12
N LYS A 20 -2.05 6.23 34.29
CA LYS A 20 -2.74 6.47 35.56
C LYS A 20 -2.74 7.94 35.95
N ALA A 21 -1.60 8.64 35.80
CA ALA A 21 -1.50 10.07 36.09
C ALA A 21 -2.37 10.90 35.13
N TYR A 22 -2.35 10.57 33.84
CA TYR A 22 -3.24 11.18 32.83
C TYR A 22 -4.71 10.98 33.19
N ALA A 23 -5.15 9.76 33.48
CA ALA A 23 -6.54 9.48 33.83
C ALA A 23 -6.99 10.19 35.12
N VAL A 24 -6.11 10.33 36.12
CA VAL A 24 -6.40 11.05 37.36
C VAL A 24 -6.53 12.55 37.12
N LYS A 25 -5.74 13.14 36.22
CA LYS A 25 -5.85 14.56 35.85
C LYS A 25 -7.02 14.83 34.90
N LEU A 26 -7.29 13.93 33.96
CA LEU A 26 -8.38 14.05 33.00
C LEU A 26 -9.75 14.08 33.68
N LYS A 27 -9.95 13.28 34.73
CA LYS A 27 -11.17 13.29 35.55
C LYS A 27 -11.46 14.64 36.25
N LYS A 28 -10.49 15.55 36.29
CA LYS A 28 -10.64 16.88 36.88
C LYS A 28 -10.90 17.97 35.82
N ILE A 29 -10.85 17.64 34.53
CA ILE A 29 -11.06 18.57 33.43
C ILE A 29 -12.44 18.28 32.82
N ASN A 30 -13.31 19.29 32.79
CA ASN A 30 -14.54 19.24 32.02
C ASN A 30 -14.24 19.61 30.57
N ILE A 31 -14.33 18.63 29.65
CA ILE A 31 -13.84 18.75 28.27
C ILE A 31 -14.61 19.81 27.48
N ASP A 32 -15.91 20.00 27.78
CA ASP A 32 -16.77 20.97 27.09
C ASP A 32 -16.49 22.42 27.54
N GLU A 33 -16.06 22.61 28.79
CA GLU A 33 -15.83 23.93 29.37
C GLU A 33 -14.37 24.38 29.27
N GLU A 34 -13.41 23.44 29.23
CA GLU A 34 -11.97 23.71 29.24
C GLU A 34 -11.20 22.94 28.15
N PRO A 35 -11.53 23.11 26.85
CA PRO A 35 -10.95 22.33 25.76
C PRO A 35 -9.44 22.53 25.61
N LEU A 36 -8.92 23.73 25.89
CA LEU A 36 -7.49 24.02 25.86
C LEU A 36 -6.72 23.36 27.00
N ALA A 37 -7.37 23.11 28.14
CA ALA A 37 -6.75 22.37 29.25
C ALA A 37 -6.71 20.86 28.95
N PHE A 38 -7.77 20.34 28.32
CA PHE A 38 -7.80 18.96 27.82
C PHE A 38 -6.74 18.73 26.75
N GLN A 39 -6.63 19.61 25.76
CA GLN A 39 -5.64 19.52 24.69
C GLN A 39 -4.20 19.54 25.25
N LYS A 40 -3.89 20.45 26.18
CA LYS A 40 -2.55 20.51 26.81
C LYS A 40 -2.24 19.27 27.67
N LEU A 41 -3.25 18.68 28.33
CA LEU A 41 -3.07 17.45 29.08
C LEU A 41 -2.86 16.25 28.14
N LYS A 42 -3.57 16.22 27.01
CA LYS A 42 -3.45 15.20 25.97
C LYS A 42 -2.08 15.26 25.29
N GLU A 43 -1.64 16.45 24.88
CA GLU A 43 -0.30 16.69 24.34
C GLU A 43 0.81 16.29 25.34
N ALA A 44 0.64 16.59 26.63
CA ALA A 44 1.57 16.16 27.67
C ALA A 44 1.58 14.64 27.86
N TYR A 45 0.43 13.96 27.75
CA TYR A 45 0.34 12.51 27.83
C TYR A 45 0.94 11.82 26.62
N ASP A 46 0.68 12.31 25.42
CA ASP A 46 1.22 11.77 24.18
C ASP A 46 2.75 11.98 24.16
N SER A 47 3.22 13.16 24.56
CA SER A 47 4.65 13.44 24.71
C SER A 47 5.33 12.58 25.77
N ALA A 48 4.72 12.38 26.94
CA ALA A 48 5.28 11.52 27.98
C ALA A 48 5.24 10.03 27.59
N THR A 49 4.22 9.59 26.86
CA THR A 49 4.11 8.21 26.35
C THR A 49 5.17 7.95 25.29
N PHE A 50 5.38 8.91 24.40
CA PHE A 50 6.47 8.88 23.42
C PHE A 50 7.84 8.80 24.11
N LEU A 51 8.13 9.73 25.03
CA LEU A 51 9.41 9.76 25.78
C LEU A 51 9.59 8.56 26.72
N SER A 52 8.52 7.93 27.20
CA SER A 52 8.64 6.70 28.00
C SER A 52 9.09 5.49 27.19
N GLY A 53 8.91 5.52 25.86
CA GLY A 53 9.46 4.53 24.95
C GLY A 53 10.95 4.72 24.69
N THR A 54 11.50 5.90 25.00
CA THR A 54 12.91 6.25 24.82
C THR A 54 13.71 6.21 26.12
N ILE A 55 13.06 6.25 27.30
CA ILE A 55 13.75 6.08 28.59
C ILE A 55 14.19 4.60 28.76
N ILE A 56 15.46 4.30 28.47
CA ILE A 56 16.09 3.02 28.83
C ILE A 56 16.29 2.99 30.36
N GLU A 57 15.51 2.18 31.07
CA GLU A 57 15.86 1.79 32.43
C GLU A 57 17.19 1.03 32.38
N SER A 58 18.28 1.73 32.70
CA SER A 58 19.57 1.09 32.94
C SER A 58 19.38 -0.02 33.99
N ASN A 59 19.42 -1.27 33.55
CA ASN A 59 19.48 -2.45 34.43
C ASN A 59 20.78 -2.38 35.23
N ARG A 60 20.77 -1.61 36.32
CA ARG A 60 21.80 -1.68 37.35
C ARG A 60 21.64 -3.03 38.04
N PRO A 61 22.68 -3.86 38.11
CA PRO A 61 22.68 -4.94 39.08
C PRO A 61 22.60 -4.29 40.47
N LYS A 62 21.55 -4.62 41.24
CA LYS A 62 21.55 -4.36 42.68
C LYS A 62 22.60 -5.29 43.31
N GLU A 63 23.83 -4.80 43.39
CA GLU A 63 24.83 -5.40 44.27
C GLU A 63 24.37 -5.25 45.73
N SER A 64 24.36 -6.41 46.39
CA SER A 64 24.22 -6.54 47.83
C SER A 64 25.28 -5.72 48.55
N SER A 65 24.84 -4.84 49.46
CA SER A 65 25.60 -4.51 50.66
C SER A 65 24.66 -4.64 51.87
N LEU A 66 24.85 -5.76 52.58
CA LEU A 66 24.35 -5.97 53.93
C LEU A 66 25.13 -5.10 54.93
N VAL A 67 24.48 -4.88 56.08
CA VAL A 67 25.05 -4.58 57.43
C VAL A 67 25.20 -3.08 57.77
N LEU A 68 24.68 -2.49 58.87
CA LEU A 68 24.11 -2.97 60.16
C LEU A 68 23.22 -1.88 60.82
N ASP A 69 22.14 -2.33 61.46
CA ASP A 69 21.45 -1.91 62.71
C ASP A 69 21.63 -0.51 63.36
N LYS A 70 20.49 0.10 63.74
CA LYS A 70 19.94 0.18 65.14
C LYS A 70 18.67 1.06 65.19
N VAL A 71 17.49 0.52 65.53
CA VAL A 71 16.89 0.30 66.88
C VAL A 71 16.24 1.57 67.49
N GLU A 72 14.91 1.57 67.56
CA GLU A 72 14.00 1.84 68.71
C GLU A 72 12.54 1.88 68.18
N GLN A 73 11.66 0.89 68.44
CA GLN A 73 10.78 0.70 69.63
C GLN A 73 9.98 1.98 69.98
N GLU A 74 8.66 2.03 70.22
CA GLU A 74 7.64 1.03 70.57
C GLU A 74 6.25 1.73 70.72
N ARG A 75 5.17 0.93 70.63
CA ARG A 75 3.82 1.05 71.28
C ARG A 75 2.58 1.60 70.53
N ASP A 76 1.74 0.61 70.18
CA ASP A 76 0.37 0.32 70.67
C ASP A 76 -0.89 1.12 70.23
N GLN A 77 -1.75 0.32 69.58
CA GLN A 77 -3.17 0.01 69.84
C GLN A 77 -4.34 0.80 69.21
N ASP A 78 -5.10 0.01 68.42
CA ASP A 78 -6.56 -0.16 68.36
C ASP A 78 -7.48 1.03 68.05
N ASP A 79 -8.10 1.01 66.86
CA ASP A 79 -9.51 0.56 66.69
C ASP A 79 -9.95 0.75 65.22
N LEU A 80 -10.32 -0.32 64.51
CA LEU A 80 -11.12 -0.24 63.27
C LEU A 80 -12.11 -1.43 63.21
N PRO A 81 -13.44 -1.21 63.12
CA PRO A 81 -14.42 -2.29 63.27
C PRO A 81 -14.58 -3.22 62.06
N ASP A 82 -14.83 -4.49 62.40
CA ASP A 82 -15.16 -5.63 61.55
C ASP A 82 -16.33 -5.40 60.58
N LYS A 83 -16.03 -5.33 59.27
CA LYS A 83 -16.96 -5.76 58.20
C LYS A 83 -16.32 -6.04 56.82
N MET A 84 -15.02 -6.30 56.74
CA MET A 84 -14.32 -6.67 55.50
C MET A 84 -13.32 -7.84 55.70
N LYS A 85 -13.80 -8.97 56.24
CA LYS A 85 -12.97 -10.18 56.42
C LYS A 85 -13.60 -11.50 55.94
N GLN A 86 -14.58 -11.47 55.04
CA GLN A 86 -15.22 -12.72 54.56
C GLN A 86 -15.45 -12.80 53.04
N ALA A 87 -14.63 -12.20 52.19
CA ALA A 87 -14.79 -12.33 50.73
C ALA A 87 -13.52 -12.63 49.91
N LEU A 88 -12.36 -12.86 50.55
CA LEU A 88 -11.08 -12.96 49.83
C LEU A 88 -10.25 -14.22 50.15
N THR A 89 -10.87 -15.30 50.66
CA THR A 89 -10.12 -16.50 51.07
C THR A 89 -10.61 -17.83 50.50
N GLU A 90 -11.51 -17.84 49.52
CA GLU A 90 -11.94 -19.08 48.83
C GLU A 90 -11.51 -19.18 47.36
N GLN A 91 -11.10 -18.08 46.70
CA GLN A 91 -10.68 -18.12 45.28
C GLN A 91 -9.19 -18.42 45.05
N GLU A 92 -8.35 -18.46 46.09
CA GLU A 92 -6.90 -18.71 45.96
C GLU A 92 -6.48 -20.16 46.29
N LYS A 93 -7.43 -21.10 46.43
CA LYS A 93 -7.11 -22.50 46.79
C LYS A 93 -7.44 -23.58 45.75
N GLU A 94 -7.97 -23.24 44.56
CA GLU A 94 -8.33 -24.26 43.56
C GLU A 94 -7.52 -24.22 42.25
N ALA A 95 -6.59 -23.26 42.05
CA ALA A 95 -5.85 -23.13 40.78
C ALA A 95 -4.44 -23.77 40.76
N LEU A 96 -3.98 -24.45 41.82
CA LEU A 96 -2.65 -25.10 41.83
C LEU A 96 -2.69 -26.50 42.48
N THR A 97 -3.33 -27.48 41.84
CA THR A 97 -2.87 -28.89 41.90
C THR A 97 -3.59 -29.75 40.87
N LYS A 98 -2.89 -30.11 39.78
CA LYS A 98 -2.73 -31.48 39.24
C LYS A 98 -2.34 -31.45 37.76
N ASN A 99 -1.08 -31.76 37.52
CA ASN A 99 -0.62 -32.37 36.27
C ASN A 99 0.12 -33.65 36.68
N GLN A 100 -0.37 -34.82 36.22
CA GLN A 100 0.39 -36.06 35.96
C GLN A 100 -0.57 -37.23 35.73
N ASN A 101 -0.57 -37.72 34.47
CA ASN A 101 -0.59 -39.13 34.04
C ASN A 101 -1.48 -39.34 32.80
N GLU A 102 -0.86 -39.60 31.65
CA GLU A 102 -1.46 -40.37 30.54
C GLU A 102 -1.49 -41.88 30.91
N PRO A 103 -2.39 -42.69 30.30
CA PRO A 103 -2.02 -43.41 29.08
C PRO A 103 -3.12 -43.52 28.00
N GLN A 104 -2.68 -43.98 26.81
CA GLN A 104 -3.36 -44.07 25.51
C GLN A 104 -4.59 -45.01 25.39
N GLU A 105 -5.33 -44.78 24.29
CA GLU A 105 -6.13 -45.69 23.44
C GLU A 105 -7.68 -45.60 23.42
N SER A 106 -8.20 -45.50 22.18
CA SER A 106 -9.38 -46.21 21.62
C SER A 106 -10.61 -45.39 21.19
N TYR A 107 -10.76 -45.28 19.86
CA TYR A 107 -11.95 -45.39 18.99
C TYR A 107 -13.32 -44.77 19.40
N PHE A 108 -13.78 -43.86 18.53
CA PHE A 108 -15.16 -43.58 18.07
C PHE A 108 -16.35 -43.98 18.96
N GLU A 109 -17.17 -42.99 19.33
CA GLU A 109 -18.63 -43.05 19.10
C GLU A 109 -19.29 -41.66 19.25
N HIS A 110 -20.05 -41.28 18.23
CA HIS A 110 -20.93 -40.11 18.21
C HIS A 110 -22.05 -40.23 19.26
N LYS A 111 -22.29 -39.16 20.02
CA LYS A 111 -23.65 -38.80 20.43
C LYS A 111 -23.79 -37.29 20.58
N GLN A 112 -24.77 -36.77 19.83
CA GLN A 112 -25.19 -35.38 19.79
C GLN A 112 -25.58 -34.90 21.20
N GLU A 113 -24.89 -33.88 21.70
CA GLU A 113 -25.42 -32.94 22.67
C GLU A 113 -25.25 -31.53 22.10
N ILE A 114 -26.36 -30.82 22.05
CA ILE A 114 -26.49 -29.44 21.59
C ILE A 114 -25.74 -28.57 22.61
N ASP A 115 -24.52 -28.14 22.26
CA ASP A 115 -23.69 -27.30 23.13
C ASP A 115 -24.04 -25.82 22.88
N ASN A 116 -24.85 -25.26 23.80
CA ASN A 116 -25.17 -23.83 23.90
C ASN A 116 -23.91 -23.04 24.30
N ARG A 117 -22.99 -22.82 23.36
CA ARG A 117 -21.92 -21.82 23.53
C ARG A 117 -22.45 -20.43 23.19
N PRO A 118 -22.05 -19.35 23.89
CA PRO A 118 -22.34 -18.00 23.46
C PRO A 118 -21.79 -17.82 22.03
N ILE A 119 -22.64 -17.37 21.11
CA ILE A 119 -22.22 -17.07 19.73
C ILE A 119 -21.16 -15.97 19.81
N ASP A 120 -19.98 -16.26 19.28
CA ASP A 120 -18.87 -15.32 19.14
C ASP A 120 -19.34 -14.06 18.36
N VAL A 121 -19.00 -12.86 18.86
CA VAL A 121 -19.49 -11.57 18.34
C VAL A 121 -19.13 -11.40 16.87
N LEU A 122 -17.93 -11.82 16.48
CA LEU A 122 -17.46 -11.80 15.10
C LEU A 122 -18.28 -12.75 14.22
N THR A 123 -18.54 -13.97 14.71
CA THR A 123 -19.40 -14.95 14.01
C THR A 123 -20.80 -14.40 13.75
N ARG A 124 -21.40 -13.70 14.74
CA ARG A 124 -22.71 -13.06 14.57
C ARG A 124 -22.66 -11.90 13.58
N PHE A 125 -21.65 -11.03 13.67
CA PHE A 125 -21.46 -9.93 12.74
C PHE A 125 -21.37 -10.44 11.30
N ASN A 126 -20.58 -11.49 11.07
CA ASN A 126 -20.44 -12.13 9.76
C ASN A 126 -21.79 -12.68 9.26
N GLN A 127 -22.58 -13.35 10.10
CA GLN A 127 -23.91 -13.82 9.71
C GLN A 127 -24.87 -12.67 9.32
N ASP A 128 -24.83 -11.56 10.06
CA ASP A 128 -25.66 -10.38 9.79
C ASP A 128 -25.21 -9.67 8.50
N LEU A 129 -23.88 -9.58 8.24
CA LEU A 129 -23.31 -9.05 7.01
C LEU A 129 -23.64 -9.92 5.79
N GLN A 130 -23.53 -11.24 5.91
CA GLN A 130 -23.96 -12.16 4.86
C GLN A 130 -25.46 -12.04 4.59
N SER A 131 -26.28 -11.92 5.64
CA SER A 131 -27.71 -11.69 5.47
C SER A 131 -28.02 -10.37 4.75
N LEU A 132 -27.22 -9.32 4.97
CA LEU A 132 -27.31 -8.06 4.20
C LEU A 132 -26.91 -8.27 2.74
N TYR A 133 -25.79 -8.95 2.49
CA TYR A 133 -25.33 -9.24 1.14
C TYR A 133 -26.33 -10.09 0.35
N GLU A 134 -26.86 -11.16 0.97
CA GLU A 134 -27.87 -12.03 0.38
C GLU A 134 -29.17 -11.31 0.07
N ARG A 135 -29.53 -10.21 0.75
CA ARG A 135 -30.69 -9.41 0.35
C ARG A 135 -30.45 -8.61 -0.93
N MET A 136 -29.18 -8.36 -1.29
CA MET A 136 -28.77 -7.54 -2.44
C MET A 136 -29.46 -6.17 -2.42
N ASP A 137 -29.49 -5.53 -1.24
CA ASP A 137 -30.07 -4.21 -0.99
C ASP A 137 -29.07 -3.24 -0.32
N PHE A 138 -27.77 -3.56 -0.37
CA PHE A 138 -26.70 -2.85 0.34
C PHE A 138 -26.05 -1.69 -0.44
N PHE A 139 -26.41 -1.50 -1.72
CA PHE A 139 -25.70 -0.61 -2.64
C PHE A 139 -25.67 0.86 -2.21
N SER A 140 -26.78 1.39 -1.69
CA SER A 140 -26.94 2.84 -1.46
C SER A 140 -27.69 3.25 -0.19
N ALA A 141 -28.43 2.33 0.44
CA ALA A 141 -29.24 2.65 1.61
C ALA A 141 -28.42 2.48 2.91
N ILE A 142 -27.98 3.60 3.51
CA ILE A 142 -27.29 3.61 4.82
C ILE A 142 -28.16 2.94 5.91
N ASP A 143 -29.48 3.09 5.84
CA ASP A 143 -30.43 2.47 6.77
C ASP A 143 -30.33 0.94 6.79
N ASN A 144 -29.88 0.31 5.70
CA ASN A 144 -29.68 -1.15 5.63
C ASN A 144 -28.37 -1.59 6.31
N TRP A 145 -27.41 -0.66 6.45
CA TRP A 145 -26.11 -0.88 7.10
C TRP A 145 -26.15 -0.63 8.60
N ALA A 146 -26.87 0.40 9.05
CA ALA A 146 -26.94 0.81 10.46
C ALA A 146 -27.24 -0.34 11.47
N PRO A 147 -28.11 -1.33 11.17
CA PRO A 147 -28.35 -2.45 12.07
C PRO A 147 -27.11 -3.30 12.41
N LEU A 148 -26.14 -3.42 11.48
CA LEU A 148 -24.91 -4.21 11.70
C LEU A 148 -24.03 -3.59 12.81
N PHE A 149 -24.14 -2.28 13.02
CA PHE A 149 -23.26 -1.49 13.88
C PHE A 149 -23.95 -1.02 15.18
N SER A 150 -25.16 -1.52 15.45
CA SER A 150 -25.98 -1.03 16.58
C SER A 150 -25.35 -1.28 17.97
N ASN A 151 -24.36 -2.16 18.08
CA ASN A 151 -23.63 -2.48 19.33
C ASN A 151 -22.16 -2.03 19.30
N GLU A 152 -21.78 -1.12 18.40
CA GLU A 152 -20.37 -0.70 18.22
C GLU A 152 -19.71 -0.22 19.52
N LEU A 153 -20.45 0.49 20.38
CA LEU A 153 -19.95 0.99 21.68
C LEU A 153 -19.66 -0.12 22.70
N ASP A 154 -20.18 -1.34 22.47
CA ASP A 154 -20.00 -2.49 23.34
C ASP A 154 -18.84 -3.39 22.89
N TRP A 155 -18.23 -3.13 21.72
CA TRP A 155 -17.10 -3.92 21.22
C TRP A 155 -15.83 -3.67 22.03
N SER A 156 -15.12 -4.75 22.33
CA SER A 156 -13.72 -4.68 22.73
C SER A 156 -12.84 -4.19 21.57
N ILE A 157 -11.62 -3.77 21.90
CA ILE A 157 -10.63 -3.32 20.90
C ILE A 157 -10.35 -4.43 19.88
N ASP A 158 -10.22 -5.67 20.34
CA ASP A 158 -9.93 -6.82 19.46
C ASP A 158 -11.12 -7.12 18.52
N GLU A 159 -12.35 -7.04 19.02
CA GLU A 159 -13.56 -7.20 18.20
C GLU A 159 -13.70 -6.08 17.16
N HIS A 160 -13.49 -4.83 17.56
CA HIS A 160 -13.51 -3.70 16.63
C HIS A 160 -12.44 -3.86 15.53
N ASN A 161 -11.22 -4.27 15.88
CA ASN A 161 -10.15 -4.49 14.91
C ASN A 161 -10.49 -5.62 13.94
N ASN A 162 -11.04 -6.74 14.42
CA ASN A 162 -11.45 -7.86 13.57
C ASN A 162 -12.61 -7.48 12.63
N ILE A 163 -13.61 -6.76 13.13
CA ILE A 163 -14.74 -6.28 12.32
C ILE A 163 -14.26 -5.24 11.30
N SER A 164 -13.34 -4.35 11.69
CA SER A 164 -12.70 -3.39 10.80
C SER A 164 -12.02 -4.12 9.63
N LYS A 165 -11.23 -5.16 9.89
CA LYS A 165 -10.61 -5.99 8.83
C LYS A 165 -11.64 -6.64 7.90
N VAL A 166 -12.73 -7.18 8.44
CA VAL A 166 -13.83 -7.73 7.62
C VAL A 166 -14.42 -6.65 6.71
N MET A 167 -14.63 -5.44 7.22
CA MET A 167 -15.19 -4.34 6.45
C MET A 167 -14.21 -3.78 5.41
N GLN A 168 -12.92 -3.74 5.70
CA GLN A 168 -11.88 -3.41 4.73
C GLN A 168 -11.92 -4.38 3.53
N HIS A 169 -11.97 -5.68 3.80
CA HIS A 169 -12.07 -6.70 2.76
C HIS A 169 -13.40 -6.57 1.96
N PHE A 170 -14.53 -6.39 2.65
CA PHE A 170 -15.81 -6.17 1.99
C PHE A 170 -15.75 -5.01 1.00
N LEU A 171 -15.18 -3.88 1.42
CA LEU A 171 -15.03 -2.69 0.59
C LEU A 171 -14.10 -2.95 -0.60
N LEU A 172 -12.96 -3.61 -0.41
CA LEU A 172 -12.04 -3.95 -1.50
C LEU A 172 -12.73 -4.76 -2.61
N VAL A 173 -13.59 -5.71 -2.22
CA VAL A 173 -14.31 -6.56 -3.17
C VAL A 173 -15.49 -5.83 -3.81
N ASN A 174 -16.21 -5.00 -3.06
CA ASN A 174 -17.53 -4.50 -3.46
C ASN A 174 -17.63 -3.00 -3.76
N TYR A 175 -16.57 -2.19 -3.59
CA TYR A 175 -16.66 -0.73 -3.74
C TYR A 175 -17.24 -0.27 -5.09
N ARG A 176 -17.03 -1.05 -6.16
CA ARG A 176 -17.54 -0.78 -7.51
C ARG A 176 -19.06 -0.73 -7.59
N VAL A 177 -19.76 -1.39 -6.65
CA VAL A 177 -21.23 -1.45 -6.59
C VAL A 177 -21.81 -0.67 -5.41
N LEU A 178 -20.99 0.10 -4.70
CA LEU A 178 -21.44 0.91 -3.57
C LEU A 178 -21.56 2.39 -3.95
N SER A 179 -22.59 3.04 -3.44
CA SER A 179 -22.71 4.50 -3.48
C SER A 179 -21.64 5.14 -2.62
N ARG A 180 -21.23 6.34 -3.00
CA ARG A 180 -20.26 7.14 -2.24
C ARG A 180 -20.74 7.39 -0.82
N GLU A 181 -22.03 7.60 -0.63
CA GLU A 181 -22.64 7.85 0.68
C GLU A 181 -22.46 6.66 1.64
N VAL A 182 -22.58 5.43 1.14
CA VAL A 182 -22.31 4.21 1.91
C VAL A 182 -20.82 4.08 2.23
N ILE A 183 -19.95 4.33 1.25
CA ILE A 183 -18.49 4.27 1.44
C ILE A 183 -18.03 5.30 2.48
N ASP A 184 -18.51 6.54 2.39
CA ASP A 184 -18.19 7.60 3.34
C ASP A 184 -18.73 7.28 4.75
N TYR A 185 -19.93 6.69 4.85
CA TYR A 185 -20.50 6.24 6.12
C TYR A 185 -19.63 5.16 6.79
N LEU A 186 -19.26 4.12 6.04
CA LEU A 186 -18.42 3.03 6.54
C LEU A 186 -17.00 3.53 6.86
N GLY A 187 -16.44 4.40 6.02
CA GLY A 187 -15.13 5.00 6.23
C GLY A 187 -15.05 5.88 7.48
N GLY A 188 -16.10 6.65 7.74
CA GLY A 188 -16.19 7.47 8.96
C GLY A 188 -16.37 6.63 10.22
N LEU A 189 -17.06 5.50 10.14
CA LEU A 189 -17.29 4.60 11.29
C LEU A 189 -15.99 3.99 11.83
N PHE A 190 -15.12 3.55 10.93
CA PHE A 190 -13.84 2.90 11.29
C PHE A 190 -12.63 3.84 11.21
N ASP A 191 -12.85 5.12 10.94
CA ASP A 191 -11.81 6.14 10.74
C ASP A 191 -10.73 5.72 9.72
N PHE A 192 -11.15 5.14 8.60
CA PHE A 192 -10.24 4.70 7.52
C PHE A 192 -9.42 5.85 6.92
N ASP A 193 -9.88 7.10 7.05
CA ASP A 193 -9.13 8.29 6.64
C ASP A 193 -7.89 8.55 7.50
N SER A 194 -7.90 8.20 8.79
CA SER A 194 -6.72 8.26 9.64
C SER A 194 -5.81 7.07 9.37
N MET A 195 -6.39 5.87 9.23
CA MET A 195 -5.65 4.65 8.89
C MET A 195 -4.86 4.79 7.59
N ALA A 196 -5.46 5.35 6.54
CA ALA A 196 -4.78 5.55 5.25
C ALA A 196 -3.70 6.65 5.26
N LYS A 197 -3.63 7.48 6.31
CA LYS A 197 -2.59 8.53 6.47
C LYS A 197 -1.39 8.04 7.28
N ASP A 198 -1.54 6.94 8.02
CA ASP A 198 -0.42 6.35 8.72
C ASP A 198 0.51 5.68 7.70
N TYR A 199 1.56 6.39 7.29
CA TYR A 199 2.57 5.97 6.30
C TYR A 199 3.30 4.65 6.64
N ASN A 200 3.05 4.08 7.83
CA ASN A 200 3.58 2.79 8.27
C ASN A 200 2.60 1.62 8.05
N SER A 201 1.36 1.85 7.60
CA SER A 201 0.48 0.73 7.24
C SER A 201 0.84 0.24 5.83
N ALA A 202 1.62 -0.85 5.73
CA ALA A 202 1.81 -1.62 4.50
C ALA A 202 0.51 -2.33 4.03
N GLU A 203 -0.64 -1.99 4.63
CA GLU A 203 -1.93 -2.63 4.40
C GLU A 203 -2.46 -2.22 3.01
N TYR A 204 -2.67 -3.20 2.13
CA TYR A 204 -3.17 -3.00 0.75
C TYR A 204 -4.41 -2.10 0.70
N PHE A 205 -5.30 -2.24 1.68
CA PHE A 205 -6.49 -1.40 1.85
C PHE A 205 -6.16 0.10 1.92
N ALA A 206 -5.16 0.50 2.71
CA ALA A 206 -4.76 1.89 2.86
C ALA A 206 -4.35 2.52 1.51
N SER A 207 -3.66 1.75 0.67
CA SER A 207 -3.27 2.20 -0.68
C SER A 207 -4.47 2.37 -1.63
N LYS A 208 -5.51 1.55 -1.46
CA LYS A 208 -6.73 1.56 -2.27
C LYS A 208 -7.83 2.46 -1.74
N TRP A 209 -7.73 2.93 -0.49
CA TRP A 209 -8.78 3.74 0.14
C TRP A 209 -9.08 5.02 -0.64
N SER A 210 -8.05 5.66 -1.23
CA SER A 210 -8.25 6.82 -2.10
C SER A 210 -9.09 6.49 -3.34
N ASP A 211 -8.88 5.34 -3.96
CA ASP A 211 -9.66 4.91 -5.13
C ASP A 211 -11.09 4.56 -4.72
N ILE A 212 -11.25 3.82 -3.61
CA ILE A 212 -12.55 3.43 -3.03
C ILE A 212 -13.40 4.67 -2.71
N LYS A 213 -12.81 5.72 -2.14
CA LYS A 213 -13.52 6.96 -1.79
C LYS A 213 -13.91 7.83 -2.99
N ASN A 214 -13.25 7.61 -4.12
CA ASN A 214 -13.41 8.42 -5.34
C ASN A 214 -14.19 7.69 -6.44
N VAL A 215 -15.08 6.75 -6.07
CA VAL A 215 -16.03 6.14 -7.01
C VAL A 215 -16.95 7.18 -7.67
N PRO A 216 -17.44 6.94 -8.91
CA PRO A 216 -18.41 7.82 -9.55
C PRO A 216 -19.70 7.97 -8.73
N LEU A 217 -20.35 9.14 -8.84
CA LEU A 217 -21.63 9.45 -8.18
C LEU A 217 -22.82 8.74 -8.85
N PHE A 218 -22.76 7.41 -8.93
CA PHE A 218 -23.80 6.58 -9.50
C PHE A 218 -25.03 6.48 -8.62
N SER A 219 -26.21 6.47 -9.25
CA SER A 219 -27.45 6.07 -8.56
C SER A 219 -27.61 4.56 -8.62
N PHE A 220 -27.95 3.96 -7.50
CA PHE A 220 -28.27 2.53 -7.40
C PHE A 220 -29.77 2.28 -7.21
N ASP A 221 -30.61 3.31 -7.20
CA ASP A 221 -32.06 3.24 -6.87
C ASP A 221 -32.84 2.25 -7.74
N MET A 222 -32.33 1.99 -8.94
CA MET A 222 -32.93 1.05 -9.89
C MET A 222 -32.69 -0.43 -9.57
N TYR A 223 -31.93 -0.78 -8.52
CA TYR A 223 -31.61 -2.18 -8.19
C TYR A 223 -32.87 -3.07 -8.06
N GLN A 224 -33.98 -2.51 -7.57
CA GLN A 224 -35.26 -3.24 -7.44
C GLN A 224 -35.88 -3.63 -8.78
N SER A 225 -35.53 -2.93 -9.86
CA SER A 225 -35.98 -3.23 -11.22
C SER A 225 -35.12 -4.28 -11.93
N LEU A 226 -33.99 -4.66 -11.33
CA LEU A 226 -33.07 -5.67 -11.86
C LEU A 226 -33.30 -7.03 -11.18
N PRO A 227 -33.16 -8.15 -11.91
CA PRO A 227 -33.08 -9.49 -11.32
C PRO A 227 -31.99 -9.52 -10.26
N LYS A 228 -32.25 -10.22 -9.15
CA LYS A 228 -31.38 -10.19 -7.97
C LYS A 228 -29.94 -10.62 -8.28
N GLU A 229 -29.83 -11.64 -9.12
CA GLU A 229 -28.59 -12.30 -9.54
C GLU A 229 -27.77 -11.41 -10.50
N GLU A 230 -28.42 -10.51 -11.23
CA GLU A 230 -27.79 -9.65 -12.22
C GLU A 230 -27.36 -8.30 -11.63
N ARG A 231 -27.76 -7.96 -10.40
CA ARG A 231 -27.50 -6.63 -9.79
C ARG A 231 -26.01 -6.32 -9.69
N VAL A 232 -25.22 -7.22 -9.11
CA VAL A 232 -23.76 -7.02 -8.94
C VAL A 232 -23.06 -6.99 -10.30
N PRO A 233 -23.21 -7.98 -11.19
CA PRO A 233 -22.60 -7.94 -12.53
C PRO A 233 -22.96 -6.69 -13.34
N TYR A 234 -24.22 -6.24 -13.25
CA TYR A 234 -24.71 -5.05 -13.92
C TYR A 234 -24.00 -3.78 -13.43
N PHE A 235 -23.98 -3.57 -12.11
CA PHE A 235 -23.36 -2.38 -11.52
C PHE A 235 -21.84 -2.38 -11.67
N THR A 236 -21.20 -3.54 -11.60
CA THR A 236 -19.78 -3.70 -11.93
C THR A 236 -19.51 -3.29 -13.38
N SER A 237 -20.30 -3.80 -14.34
CA SER A 237 -20.14 -3.41 -15.76
C SER A 237 -20.34 -1.91 -15.97
N ARG A 238 -21.29 -1.29 -15.24
CA ARG A 238 -21.50 0.15 -15.27
C ARG A 238 -20.30 0.94 -14.74
N TYR A 239 -19.64 0.44 -13.70
CA TYR A 239 -18.40 1.00 -13.17
C TYR A 239 -17.25 0.88 -14.19
N GLU A 240 -17.07 -0.28 -14.81
CA GLU A 240 -16.02 -0.51 -15.81
C GLU A 240 -16.17 0.41 -17.04
N LEU A 241 -17.40 0.72 -17.47
CA LEU A 241 -17.64 1.73 -18.51
C LEU A 241 -17.08 3.12 -18.13
N ALA A 242 -17.19 3.53 -16.87
CA ALA A 242 -16.61 4.79 -16.39
C ALA A 242 -15.08 4.72 -16.37
N GLU A 243 -14.51 3.60 -15.94
CA GLU A 243 -13.06 3.41 -15.88
C GLU A 243 -12.39 3.39 -17.25
N ILE A 244 -13.03 2.80 -18.26
CA ILE A 244 -12.57 2.87 -19.66
C ILE A 244 -12.42 4.34 -20.11
N ILE A 245 -13.36 5.20 -19.72
CA ILE A 245 -13.30 6.64 -20.05
C ILE A 245 -12.18 7.33 -19.26
N ASN A 246 -12.04 7.03 -17.96
CA ASN A 246 -11.00 7.61 -17.10
C ASN A 246 -9.57 7.28 -17.58
N LYS A 247 -9.36 6.07 -18.11
CA LYS A 247 -8.06 5.63 -18.67
C LYS A 247 -7.63 6.43 -19.90
N ALA A 248 -8.52 7.18 -20.56
CA ALA A 248 -8.27 7.96 -21.79
C ALA A 248 -7.80 7.15 -23.03
N VAL A 249 -7.55 5.85 -22.87
CA VAL A 249 -7.24 4.91 -23.94
C VAL A 249 -8.52 4.16 -24.31
N LEU A 250 -8.98 4.39 -25.54
CA LEU A 250 -10.26 3.87 -26.03
C LEU A 250 -10.13 2.39 -26.40
N ASN A 251 -10.44 1.50 -25.46
CA ASN A 251 -10.63 0.07 -25.73
C ASN A 251 -12.07 -0.17 -26.21
N SER A 252 -12.28 -0.10 -27.53
CA SER A 252 -13.61 -0.28 -28.13
C SER A 252 -14.17 -1.69 -27.92
N ALA A 253 -13.33 -2.73 -27.87
CA ALA A 253 -13.82 -4.10 -27.65
C ALA A 253 -14.42 -4.27 -26.24
N LEU A 254 -13.66 -3.85 -25.23
CA LEU A 254 -14.08 -3.93 -23.83
C LEU A 254 -15.27 -3.00 -23.53
N TRP A 255 -15.33 -1.83 -24.18
CA TRP A 255 -16.47 -0.92 -24.08
C TRP A 255 -17.76 -1.59 -24.59
N GLU A 256 -17.73 -2.18 -25.79
CA GLU A 256 -18.91 -2.81 -26.37
C GLU A 256 -19.36 -4.04 -25.57
N GLU A 257 -18.43 -4.78 -24.96
CA GLU A 257 -18.73 -5.90 -24.07
C GLU A 257 -19.53 -5.46 -22.83
N HIS A 258 -19.01 -4.53 -22.03
CA HIS A 258 -19.72 -4.06 -20.85
C HIS A 258 -21.01 -3.31 -21.19
N LEU A 259 -21.02 -2.56 -22.30
CA LEU A 259 -22.23 -1.88 -22.75
C LEU A 259 -23.33 -2.89 -23.12
N ALA A 260 -22.98 -3.99 -23.79
CA ALA A 260 -23.92 -5.05 -24.11
C ALA A 260 -24.48 -5.73 -22.85
N LEU A 261 -23.64 -5.96 -21.82
CA LEU A 261 -24.09 -6.49 -20.53
C LEU A 261 -25.12 -5.56 -19.86
N CYS A 262 -24.86 -4.25 -19.84
CA CYS A 262 -25.82 -3.29 -19.31
C CYS A 262 -27.11 -3.24 -20.16
N GLN A 263 -27.00 -3.17 -21.48
CA GLN A 263 -28.16 -3.05 -22.37
C GLN A 263 -29.03 -4.32 -22.41
N LYS A 264 -28.47 -5.50 -22.11
CA LYS A 264 -29.21 -6.77 -21.97
C LYS A 264 -30.28 -6.66 -20.89
N GLU A 265 -29.93 -6.08 -19.75
CA GLU A 265 -30.86 -5.96 -18.60
C GLU A 265 -31.77 -4.74 -18.74
N THR A 266 -31.24 -3.60 -19.19
CA THR A 266 -32.06 -2.39 -19.40
C THR A 266 -31.37 -1.35 -20.28
N ILE A 267 -32.17 -0.71 -21.13
CA ILE A 267 -31.75 0.44 -21.95
C ILE A 267 -32.09 1.79 -21.31
N LYS A 268 -32.73 1.79 -20.14
CA LYS A 268 -33.24 2.98 -19.45
C LYS A 268 -32.40 3.40 -18.25
N ASP A 269 -31.21 2.82 -18.08
CA ASP A 269 -30.25 3.35 -17.11
C ASP A 269 -29.68 4.66 -17.65
N ARG A 270 -30.01 5.71 -16.93
CA ARG A 270 -29.57 7.06 -17.22
C ARG A 270 -28.07 7.22 -17.10
N ASP A 271 -27.44 6.62 -16.11
CA ASP A 271 -26.00 6.77 -15.86
C ASP A 271 -25.20 6.08 -16.98
N VAL A 272 -25.69 4.95 -17.48
CA VAL A 272 -25.15 4.30 -18.69
C VAL A 272 -25.33 5.17 -19.94
N ILE A 273 -26.44 5.90 -20.08
CA ILE A 273 -26.63 6.87 -21.18
C ILE A 273 -25.67 8.07 -21.04
N ILE A 274 -25.44 8.59 -19.83
CA ILE A 274 -24.44 9.63 -19.54
C ILE A 274 -23.04 9.15 -19.95
N LEU A 275 -22.67 7.91 -19.61
CA LEU A 275 -21.39 7.31 -19.99
C LEU A 275 -21.25 7.16 -21.50
N GLN A 276 -22.31 6.72 -22.21
CA GLN A 276 -22.30 6.66 -23.67
C GLN A 276 -22.08 8.04 -24.32
N MET A 277 -22.69 9.09 -23.78
CA MET A 277 -22.44 10.46 -24.27
C MET A 277 -20.99 10.89 -24.02
N ALA A 278 -20.43 10.60 -22.84
CA ALA A 278 -19.03 10.89 -22.53
C ALA A 278 -18.08 10.14 -23.47
N TYR A 279 -18.32 8.85 -23.72
CA TYR A 279 -17.53 8.03 -24.64
C TYR A 279 -17.60 8.54 -26.08
N LEU A 280 -18.79 8.87 -26.59
CA LEU A 280 -18.95 9.47 -27.93
C LEU A 280 -18.13 10.76 -28.08
N LEU A 281 -18.14 11.61 -27.05
CA LEU A 281 -17.37 12.84 -27.04
C LEU A 281 -15.86 12.60 -26.84
N LEU A 282 -15.44 11.49 -26.23
CA LEU A 282 -14.03 11.12 -26.17
C LEU A 282 -13.46 10.88 -27.59
N HIS A 283 -14.28 10.34 -28.50
CA HIS A 283 -13.93 10.16 -29.91
C HIS A 283 -14.04 11.44 -30.76
N ASP A 284 -15.02 12.30 -30.47
CA ASP A 284 -15.28 13.51 -31.25
C ASP A 284 -15.76 14.68 -30.39
N PHE A 285 -14.93 15.10 -29.43
CA PHE A 285 -15.25 16.22 -28.53
C PHE A 285 -15.44 17.54 -29.31
N ARG A 286 -14.85 17.64 -30.50
CA ARG A 286 -15.01 18.78 -31.42
C ARG A 286 -16.37 18.80 -32.11
N LEU A 287 -17.14 17.71 -32.00
CA LEU A 287 -18.44 17.48 -32.60
C LEU A 287 -18.43 17.71 -34.11
N GLU A 288 -17.40 17.30 -34.83
CA GLU A 288 -17.30 17.56 -36.27
C GLU A 288 -18.06 16.53 -37.11
N ASN A 289 -18.24 15.32 -36.60
CA ASN A 289 -18.94 14.25 -37.29
C ASN A 289 -20.47 14.39 -37.12
N LYS A 290 -21.17 14.48 -38.25
CA LYS A 290 -22.64 14.60 -38.28
C LYS A 290 -23.36 13.41 -37.62
N GLN A 291 -22.80 12.20 -37.74
CA GLN A 291 -23.38 11.02 -37.12
C GLN A 291 -23.22 11.07 -35.60
N THR A 292 -22.05 11.48 -35.10
CA THR A 292 -21.83 11.68 -33.66
C THR A 292 -22.80 12.70 -33.10
N ILE A 293 -22.97 13.85 -33.77
CA ILE A 293 -23.93 14.89 -33.35
C ILE A 293 -25.34 14.30 -33.21
N LYS A 294 -25.79 13.54 -34.22
CA LYS A 294 -27.12 12.94 -34.22
C LYS A 294 -27.28 11.94 -33.07
N SER A 295 -26.33 11.02 -32.90
CA SER A 295 -26.35 10.04 -31.81
C SER A 295 -26.34 10.72 -30.43
N PHE A 296 -25.47 11.73 -30.25
CA PHE A 296 -25.38 12.50 -29.02
C PHE A 296 -26.70 13.20 -28.68
N GLN A 297 -27.36 13.85 -29.66
CA GLN A 297 -28.65 14.49 -29.43
C GLN A 297 -29.76 13.51 -29.05
N THR A 298 -29.78 12.32 -29.66
CA THR A 298 -30.71 11.25 -29.30
C THR A 298 -30.51 10.84 -27.84
N LEU A 299 -29.26 10.51 -27.45
CA LEU A 299 -28.92 10.10 -26.08
C LEU A 299 -29.21 11.21 -25.07
N LEU A 300 -28.92 12.47 -25.42
CA LEU A 300 -29.20 13.60 -24.55
C LEU A 300 -30.71 13.77 -24.31
N GLY A 301 -31.52 13.64 -25.36
CA GLY A 301 -32.98 13.69 -25.25
C GLY A 301 -33.54 12.54 -24.40
N GLU A 302 -33.00 11.33 -24.56
CA GLU A 302 -33.34 10.17 -23.74
C GLU A 302 -32.99 10.40 -22.26
N ALA A 303 -31.76 10.81 -21.97
CA ALA A 303 -31.32 11.10 -20.60
C ALA A 303 -32.17 12.20 -19.93
N GLN A 304 -32.49 13.28 -20.66
CA GLN A 304 -33.36 14.35 -20.17
C GLN A 304 -34.79 13.88 -19.91
N SER A 305 -35.31 12.94 -20.71
CA SER A 305 -36.64 12.38 -20.52
C SER A 305 -36.75 11.51 -19.26
N LEU A 306 -35.65 10.88 -18.85
CA LEU A 306 -35.56 10.09 -17.62
C LEU A 306 -35.44 11.02 -16.40
N LYS A 307 -34.47 11.93 -16.41
CA LYS A 307 -34.27 12.95 -15.37
C LYS A 307 -33.37 14.06 -15.87
N ASN A 308 -33.83 15.30 -15.74
CA ASN A 308 -33.02 16.47 -16.05
C ASN A 308 -32.28 16.94 -14.78
N ASP A 309 -30.95 16.87 -14.78
CA ASP A 309 -30.10 17.28 -13.65
C ASP A 309 -28.82 18.01 -14.14
N LEU A 310 -27.82 18.13 -13.25
CA LEU A 310 -26.52 18.74 -13.53
C LEU A 310 -25.74 18.05 -14.67
N ASN A 311 -25.80 16.73 -14.81
CA ASN A 311 -25.08 15.96 -15.84
C ASN A 311 -25.67 16.23 -17.24
N THR A 312 -27.01 16.13 -17.38
CA THR A 312 -27.67 16.46 -18.65
C THR A 312 -27.56 17.94 -18.98
N ALA A 313 -27.59 18.81 -17.95
CA ALA A 313 -27.37 20.24 -18.13
C ALA A 313 -25.95 20.55 -18.61
N PHE A 314 -24.91 19.92 -18.04
CA PHE A 314 -23.52 20.08 -18.48
C PHE A 314 -23.36 19.74 -19.97
N PHE A 315 -23.83 18.57 -20.40
CA PHE A 315 -23.77 18.17 -21.80
C PHE A 315 -24.59 19.07 -22.73
N SER A 316 -25.76 19.52 -22.28
CA SER A 316 -26.57 20.50 -23.04
C SER A 316 -25.80 21.81 -23.23
N LYS A 317 -25.18 22.33 -22.17
CA LYS A 317 -24.37 23.56 -22.24
C LYS A 317 -23.15 23.40 -23.12
N TYR A 318 -22.48 22.26 -23.06
CA TYR A 318 -21.35 21.96 -23.95
C TYR A 318 -21.79 21.95 -25.43
N TYR A 319 -22.90 21.27 -25.73
CA TYR A 319 -23.44 21.19 -27.07
C TYR A 319 -23.84 22.57 -27.63
N GLU A 320 -24.60 23.35 -26.84
CA GLU A 320 -25.00 24.71 -27.20
C GLU A 320 -23.79 25.62 -27.47
N TRP A 321 -22.76 25.54 -26.62
CA TRP A 321 -21.51 26.28 -26.83
C TRP A 321 -20.81 25.85 -28.13
N ALA A 322 -20.69 24.54 -28.38
CA ALA A 322 -19.97 24.02 -29.53
C ALA A 322 -20.68 24.24 -30.88
N LYS A 323 -22.03 24.34 -30.89
CA LYS A 323 -22.83 24.39 -32.13
C LYS A 323 -23.71 25.63 -32.33
N HIS A 324 -24.10 26.30 -31.25
CA HIS A 324 -25.13 27.34 -31.29
C HIS A 324 -24.67 28.68 -30.68
N ASN A 325 -23.36 28.91 -30.60
CA ASN A 325 -22.76 30.10 -29.98
C ASN A 325 -23.17 30.31 -28.51
N GLY A 326 -23.39 29.22 -27.76
CA GLY A 326 -23.61 29.28 -26.31
C GLY A 326 -22.43 29.91 -25.57
N ALA A 327 -22.66 30.35 -24.32
CA ALA A 327 -21.63 31.00 -23.52
C ALA A 327 -20.62 29.98 -22.99
N ALA A 328 -19.31 30.26 -23.15
CA ALA A 328 -18.25 29.39 -22.63
C ALA A 328 -18.32 29.22 -21.10
N ASN A 329 -18.71 30.28 -20.38
CA ASN A 329 -18.85 30.24 -18.93
C ASN A 329 -19.90 29.23 -18.46
N ASP A 330 -20.93 28.98 -19.26
CA ASP A 330 -21.97 28.00 -18.91
C ASP A 330 -21.41 26.58 -18.84
N VAL A 331 -20.29 26.27 -19.53
CA VAL A 331 -19.61 24.98 -19.44
C VAL A 331 -18.58 24.98 -18.30
N LEU A 332 -17.92 26.11 -18.07
CA LEU A 332 -16.79 26.21 -17.13
C LEU A 332 -17.20 26.39 -15.67
N TYR A 333 -18.46 26.75 -15.39
CA TYR A 333 -18.96 27.02 -14.04
C TYR A 333 -19.26 25.75 -13.21
N TYR A 334 -19.37 24.57 -13.85
CA TYR A 334 -19.67 23.33 -13.13
C TYR A 334 -18.49 22.87 -12.26
N ASN A 335 -18.81 22.48 -11.03
CA ASN A 335 -17.89 21.81 -10.15
C ASN A 335 -17.71 20.35 -10.59
N LYS A 336 -16.47 19.92 -10.80
CA LYS A 336 -16.16 18.55 -11.26
C LYS A 336 -16.65 17.50 -10.25
N SER A 337 -16.61 17.80 -8.96
CA SER A 337 -16.97 16.85 -7.89
C SER A 337 -18.48 16.62 -7.75
N GLU A 338 -19.31 17.38 -8.46
CA GLU A 338 -20.78 17.27 -8.43
C GLU A 338 -21.34 16.53 -9.65
N LEU A 339 -20.47 16.16 -10.60
CA LEU A 339 -20.85 15.43 -11.80
C LEU A 339 -20.54 13.95 -11.63
N MET A 340 -21.47 13.11 -12.12
CA MET A 340 -21.23 11.67 -12.28
C MET A 340 -20.29 11.40 -13.46
N ILE A 341 -20.22 12.33 -14.43
CA ILE A 341 -19.40 12.21 -15.63
C ILE A 341 -17.91 11.98 -15.28
N PRO A 342 -17.25 10.96 -15.87
CA PRO A 342 -15.83 10.68 -15.63
C PRO A 342 -14.94 11.91 -15.81
N GLN A 343 -13.96 12.08 -14.92
CA GLN A 343 -13.14 13.28 -14.83
C GLN A 343 -12.40 13.58 -16.13
N THR A 344 -11.86 12.54 -16.78
CA THR A 344 -11.19 12.64 -18.08
C THR A 344 -12.08 13.27 -19.15
N ALA A 345 -13.37 12.92 -19.19
CA ALA A 345 -14.30 13.50 -20.14
C ALA A 345 -14.59 14.98 -19.82
N VAL A 346 -14.82 15.32 -18.55
CA VAL A 346 -15.05 16.72 -18.13
C VAL A 346 -13.84 17.60 -18.47
N GLU A 347 -12.63 17.10 -18.20
CA GLU A 347 -11.37 17.79 -18.50
C GLU A 347 -11.13 17.98 -19.98
N LEU A 348 -11.39 16.94 -20.78
CA LEU A 348 -11.28 17.04 -22.23
C LEU A 348 -12.18 18.16 -22.79
N LEU A 349 -13.45 18.17 -22.38
CA LEU A 349 -14.44 19.12 -22.85
C LEU A 349 -14.14 20.55 -22.38
N ARG A 350 -13.79 20.74 -21.11
CA ARG A 350 -13.40 22.06 -20.59
C ARG A 350 -12.11 22.57 -21.22
N GLY A 351 -11.10 21.70 -21.40
CA GLY A 351 -9.87 22.05 -22.06
C GLY A 351 -10.11 22.51 -23.51
N TYR A 352 -11.09 21.94 -24.21
CA TYR A 352 -11.47 22.41 -25.54
C TYR A 352 -12.08 23.82 -25.51
N VAL A 353 -12.90 24.12 -24.50
CA VAL A 353 -13.42 25.48 -24.27
C VAL A 353 -12.27 26.46 -24.03
N TYR A 354 -11.34 26.13 -23.13
CA TYR A 354 -10.18 26.98 -22.85
C TYR A 354 -9.28 27.17 -24.07
N PHE A 355 -9.10 26.13 -24.88
CA PHE A 355 -8.34 26.20 -26.12
C PHE A 355 -8.96 27.19 -27.09
N LYS A 356 -10.29 27.15 -27.28
CA LYS A 356 -11.00 28.13 -28.14
C LYS A 356 -10.92 29.55 -27.59
N LEU A 357 -10.88 29.71 -26.26
CA LEU A 357 -10.67 31.00 -25.60
C LEU A 357 -9.20 31.46 -25.57
N LYS A 358 -8.26 30.65 -26.11
CA LYS A 358 -6.80 30.89 -26.07
C LYS A 358 -6.25 31.03 -24.64
N LYS A 359 -6.84 30.29 -23.70
CA LYS A 359 -6.45 30.23 -22.28
C LYS A 359 -5.51 29.05 -22.04
N TYR A 360 -4.31 29.15 -22.59
CA TYR A 360 -3.34 28.05 -22.67
C TYR A 360 -2.89 27.43 -21.33
N PRO A 361 -2.70 28.19 -20.24
CA PRO A 361 -2.38 27.57 -18.94
C PRO A 361 -3.47 26.58 -18.49
N GLN A 362 -4.73 26.97 -18.62
CA GLN A 362 -5.87 26.13 -18.27
C GLN A 362 -6.06 24.95 -19.25
N VAL A 363 -5.59 25.10 -20.49
CA VAL A 363 -5.51 23.97 -21.43
C VAL A 363 -4.49 22.95 -20.94
N ASN A 364 -3.30 23.38 -20.53
CA ASN A 364 -2.29 22.48 -19.98
C ASN A 364 -2.82 21.72 -18.75
N GLU A 365 -3.41 22.44 -17.79
CA GLU A 365 -4.03 21.84 -16.59
C GLU A 365 -5.07 20.77 -16.92
N CYS A 366 -5.84 20.93 -18.00
CA CYS A 366 -6.88 19.97 -18.39
C CYS A 366 -6.37 18.83 -19.29
N TRP A 367 -5.40 19.09 -20.16
CA TRP A 367 -5.04 18.17 -21.25
C TRP A 367 -3.69 17.48 -21.07
N GLU A 368 -2.80 17.94 -20.18
CA GLU A 368 -1.46 17.36 -20.03
C GLU A 368 -1.50 15.86 -19.68
N GLY A 369 -2.30 15.47 -18.68
CA GLY A 369 -2.46 14.07 -18.28
C GLY A 369 -3.10 13.20 -19.36
N ILE A 370 -4.12 13.74 -20.04
CA ILE A 370 -4.84 13.04 -21.13
C ILE A 370 -3.91 12.83 -22.33
N TRP A 371 -3.14 13.86 -22.69
CA TRP A 371 -2.19 13.81 -23.79
C TRP A 371 -1.07 12.80 -23.56
N LYS A 372 -0.51 12.72 -22.34
CA LYS A 372 0.50 11.70 -22.00
C LYS A 372 -0.01 10.27 -22.22
N LYS A 373 -1.28 10.01 -21.87
CA LYS A 373 -1.92 8.69 -22.04
C LYS A 373 -2.31 8.40 -23.49
N ASN A 374 -2.84 9.39 -24.21
CA ASN A 374 -3.34 9.22 -25.57
C ASN A 374 -3.02 10.44 -26.46
N PRO A 375 -1.79 10.54 -27.00
CA PRO A 375 -1.39 11.67 -27.84
C PRO A 375 -2.21 11.81 -29.13
N SER A 376 -2.73 10.68 -29.65
CA SER A 376 -3.44 10.62 -30.93
C SER A 376 -4.78 11.38 -30.95
N MET A 377 -5.34 11.66 -29.77
CA MET A 377 -6.61 12.37 -29.60
C MET A 377 -6.52 13.86 -30.01
N PHE A 378 -5.33 14.45 -29.98
CA PHE A 378 -5.10 15.88 -30.15
C PHE A 378 -4.50 16.22 -31.53
N ARG A 379 -4.89 17.37 -32.08
CA ARG A 379 -4.32 17.89 -33.33
C ARG A 379 -2.99 18.61 -33.06
N PRO A 380 -2.08 18.70 -34.05
CA PRO A 380 -0.79 19.38 -33.86
C PRO A 380 -0.89 20.82 -33.32
N ASN A 381 -1.89 21.59 -33.77
CA ASN A 381 -2.12 22.95 -33.30
C ASN A 381 -2.72 23.04 -31.88
N GLU A 382 -3.39 21.99 -31.43
CA GLU A 382 -3.90 21.85 -30.07
C GLU A 382 -2.76 21.48 -29.12
N VAL A 383 -1.88 20.55 -29.53
CA VAL A 383 -0.68 20.17 -28.78
C VAL A 383 0.28 21.36 -28.59
N ALA A 384 0.49 22.15 -29.65
CA ALA A 384 1.32 23.35 -29.60
C ALA A 384 0.82 24.40 -28.60
N ALA A 385 -0.45 24.34 -28.18
CA ALA A 385 -1.05 25.29 -27.26
C ALA A 385 -0.61 25.08 -25.80
N PHE A 386 -0.10 23.90 -25.45
CA PHE A 386 0.36 23.58 -24.09
C PHE A 386 1.80 23.05 -24.04
N GLN A 387 2.44 22.79 -25.19
CA GLN A 387 3.89 22.58 -25.32
C GLN A 387 4.69 23.88 -25.45
N VAL A 388 4.30 24.96 -24.75
CA VAL A 388 5.11 26.19 -24.76
C VAL A 388 6.39 25.94 -23.97
N GLU A 389 7.41 25.42 -24.66
CA GLU A 389 8.78 25.36 -24.16
C GLU A 389 9.21 26.77 -23.74
N LYS A 390 9.58 26.95 -22.47
CA LYS A 390 10.52 28.02 -22.10
C LYS A 390 11.78 27.79 -22.94
N PRO A 391 12.26 28.75 -23.74
CA PRO A 391 13.31 28.49 -24.71
C PRO A 391 14.63 28.22 -23.98
N PHE A 392 15.08 26.97 -23.97
CA PHE A 392 16.45 26.62 -23.64
C PHE A 392 17.23 26.42 -24.95
N ASN A 393 18.04 27.41 -25.30
CA ASN A 393 19.03 27.29 -26.38
C ASN A 393 20.17 26.39 -25.91
N VAL A 394 20.33 25.21 -26.50
CA VAL A 394 21.58 24.44 -26.45
C VAL A 394 22.13 24.29 -27.88
N PRO A 395 23.38 24.70 -28.15
CA PRO A 395 23.95 24.65 -29.49
C PRO A 395 24.27 23.22 -29.93
N GLN A 396 23.92 22.91 -31.17
CA GLN A 396 24.16 21.64 -31.87
C GLN A 396 25.60 21.13 -31.74
N LYS A 397 25.77 19.88 -31.31
CA LYS A 397 26.96 19.07 -31.63
C LYS A 397 26.55 17.84 -32.45
N LYS A 398 27.30 17.66 -33.54
CA LYS A 398 27.16 16.67 -34.61
C LYS A 398 27.27 15.23 -34.10
N GLN A 399 26.35 14.35 -34.50
CA GLN A 399 26.49 12.90 -34.31
C GLN A 399 26.70 12.19 -35.65
N LYS A 400 27.76 11.37 -35.72
CA LYS A 400 28.15 10.53 -36.85
C LYS A 400 27.44 9.16 -36.78
N SER A 401 26.81 8.79 -37.89
CA SER A 401 26.62 7.46 -38.51
C SER A 401 26.98 6.19 -37.73
N SER A 402 25.99 5.33 -37.45
CA SER A 402 26.11 3.88 -37.27
C SER A 402 24.83 3.19 -37.76
N TRP A 403 24.83 2.70 -39.01
CA TRP A 403 23.67 2.11 -39.71
C TRP A 403 23.96 0.66 -40.12
N ASN A 404 24.38 -0.22 -39.21
CA ASN A 404 24.73 -1.60 -39.61
C ASN A 404 24.35 -2.75 -38.64
N TYR A 405 23.54 -2.54 -37.59
CA TYR A 405 23.15 -3.66 -36.69
C TYR A 405 21.68 -4.10 -36.78
N MET A 406 20.86 -3.45 -37.62
CA MET A 406 19.43 -3.77 -37.75
C MET A 406 19.08 -4.87 -38.76
N TRP A 407 20.06 -5.52 -39.42
CA TRP A 407 19.77 -6.50 -40.49
C TRP A 407 19.98 -7.98 -40.10
N PHE A 408 20.55 -8.29 -38.94
CA PHE A 408 20.85 -9.68 -38.55
C PHE A 408 19.83 -10.36 -37.62
N VAL A 409 18.90 -9.60 -37.02
CA VAL A 409 17.91 -10.16 -36.07
C VAL A 409 16.68 -10.76 -36.78
N PHE A 410 16.43 -10.39 -38.05
CA PHE A 410 15.20 -10.74 -38.76
C PHE A 410 15.17 -12.15 -39.41
N ILE A 411 16.25 -12.94 -39.34
CA ILE A 411 16.35 -14.23 -40.06
C ILE A 411 16.22 -15.46 -39.13
N VAL A 412 16.25 -15.29 -37.81
CA VAL A 412 16.19 -16.43 -36.87
C VAL A 412 14.74 -16.82 -36.49
N ILE A 413 13.76 -15.96 -36.71
CA ILE A 413 12.37 -16.14 -36.23
C ILE A 413 11.50 -17.04 -37.15
N ILE A 414 11.97 -17.46 -38.32
CA ILE A 414 11.17 -18.26 -39.29
C ILE A 414 11.48 -19.78 -39.20
N GLY A 415 12.17 -20.22 -38.13
CA GLY A 415 12.78 -21.54 -38.08
C GLY A 415 11.97 -22.69 -37.50
N LEU A 416 11.05 -22.50 -36.54
CA LEU A 416 10.50 -23.64 -35.78
C LEU A 416 9.04 -23.46 -35.34
N VAL A 417 8.13 -23.43 -36.32
CA VAL A 417 6.76 -23.92 -36.12
C VAL A 417 6.50 -24.97 -37.20
N LYS A 418 6.55 -26.25 -36.83
CA LYS A 418 5.71 -27.36 -37.36
C LYS A 418 6.16 -28.71 -36.83
N LEU A 419 5.32 -29.29 -35.96
CA LEU A 419 5.04 -30.73 -35.70
C LEU A 419 4.47 -30.76 -34.26
N GLY A 420 3.23 -31.11 -33.94
CA GLY A 420 2.20 -31.81 -34.68
C GLY A 420 1.57 -32.87 -33.77
N SER A 421 0.53 -32.46 -33.02
CA SER A 421 -0.68 -33.23 -32.64
C SER A 421 -0.55 -34.60 -31.93
N SER A 422 -1.24 -34.78 -30.79
CA SER A 422 -2.50 -35.57 -30.70
C SER A 422 -2.80 -36.21 -29.33
N TYR A 423 -4.02 -35.93 -28.85
CA TYR A 423 -5.01 -36.83 -28.21
C TYR A 423 -4.93 -37.31 -26.74
N SER A 424 -5.89 -36.79 -25.96
CA SER A 424 -6.88 -37.49 -25.08
C SER A 424 -6.39 -38.21 -23.81
N ARG A 425 -7.12 -38.35 -22.70
CA ARG A 425 -8.56 -38.31 -22.40
C ARG A 425 -8.71 -38.39 -20.87
N LEU A 426 -9.74 -37.72 -20.34
CA LEU A 426 -10.53 -37.99 -19.12
C LEU A 426 -9.92 -38.86 -18.00
N ASN A 427 -9.90 -38.31 -16.79
CA ASN A 427 -10.37 -39.03 -15.61
C ASN A 427 -11.07 -38.09 -14.62
N GLU A 428 -12.37 -38.30 -14.42
CA GLU A 428 -13.10 -37.87 -13.23
C GLU A 428 -12.76 -38.82 -12.08
N HIS A 429 -12.53 -38.30 -10.87
CA HIS A 429 -13.32 -38.70 -9.69
C HIS A 429 -13.01 -37.89 -8.42
N SER A 430 -14.09 -37.28 -7.92
CA SER A 430 -14.54 -37.18 -6.52
C SER A 430 -13.64 -36.52 -5.47
N SER A 431 -13.93 -35.23 -5.27
CA SER A 431 -14.48 -34.65 -4.03
C SER A 431 -14.21 -35.37 -2.70
N TYR A 432 -13.52 -34.67 -1.80
CA TYR A 432 -13.95 -34.57 -0.41
C TYR A 432 -14.11 -33.08 -0.06
N THR A 433 -15.31 -32.76 0.41
CA THR A 433 -15.78 -31.45 0.85
C THR A 433 -14.99 -30.94 2.05
N THR A 434 -14.30 -29.81 1.88
CA THR A 434 -14.00 -28.88 2.97
C THR A 434 -15.13 -27.85 3.02
N THR A 435 -15.54 -27.51 4.23
CA THR A 435 -16.59 -26.53 4.55
C THR A 435 -16.35 -25.19 3.84
N PRO A 436 -17.40 -24.56 3.27
CA PRO A 436 -17.26 -23.38 2.44
C PRO A 436 -16.80 -22.16 3.25
N ASP A 437 -15.89 -21.42 2.65
CA ASP A 437 -15.26 -20.22 3.18
C ASP A 437 -16.29 -19.06 3.12
N PHE A 438 -16.50 -18.35 4.23
CA PHE A 438 -17.44 -17.21 4.29
C PHE A 438 -17.09 -16.12 3.26
N THR A 439 -15.82 -16.08 2.86
CA THR A 439 -15.19 -15.22 1.87
C THR A 439 -15.68 -15.45 0.43
N THR A 440 -16.06 -16.68 0.05
CA THR A 440 -16.60 -16.99 -1.28
C THR A 440 -18.09 -16.63 -1.42
N LEU A 441 -18.79 -16.38 -0.32
CA LEU A 441 -20.23 -16.09 -0.32
C LEU A 441 -20.57 -14.61 -0.55
N LEU A 442 -19.61 -13.71 -0.28
CA LEU A 442 -19.76 -12.25 -0.42
C LEU A 442 -19.25 -11.71 -1.77
N SER A 443 -18.80 -12.58 -2.69
CA SER A 443 -18.33 -12.18 -4.03
C SER A 443 -19.40 -12.27 -5.11
N GLY A 444 -20.48 -13.05 -4.94
CA GLY A 444 -21.64 -13.06 -5.86
C GLY A 444 -21.32 -13.39 -7.32
N GLU A 445 -20.09 -13.84 -7.61
CA GLU A 445 -19.61 -14.23 -8.93
C GLU A 445 -19.69 -15.75 -9.06
N ASN A 446 -20.57 -16.24 -9.95
CA ASN A 446 -20.56 -17.64 -10.36
C ASN A 446 -19.21 -17.97 -11.03
N ASP A 447 -18.56 -19.04 -10.58
CA ASP A 447 -17.53 -19.83 -11.29
C ASP A 447 -16.57 -19.03 -12.19
N SER A 448 -15.95 -17.99 -11.63
CA SER A 448 -14.83 -17.31 -12.26
C SER A 448 -13.72 -16.90 -11.29
N GLN A 449 -13.82 -17.27 -10.01
CA GLN A 449 -12.80 -16.93 -9.01
C GLN A 449 -11.50 -17.75 -9.17
N ASP A 450 -11.58 -18.98 -9.70
CA ASP A 450 -10.38 -19.72 -10.16
C ASP A 450 -9.74 -19.09 -11.42
N ASN A 451 -10.48 -18.25 -12.15
CA ASN A 451 -10.02 -17.52 -13.33
C ASN A 451 -9.71 -16.03 -13.10
N TYR A 452 -10.00 -15.48 -11.91
CA TYR A 452 -9.68 -14.08 -11.58
C TYR A 452 -8.40 -13.96 -10.74
N PHE A 453 -8.13 -14.90 -9.83
CA PHE A 453 -6.82 -14.96 -9.14
C PHE A 453 -5.68 -15.30 -10.09
N SER A 454 -5.93 -16.17 -11.08
CA SER A 454 -4.96 -16.49 -12.13
C SER A 454 -4.72 -15.34 -13.12
N ASN A 455 -5.66 -14.39 -13.26
CA ASN A 455 -5.51 -13.24 -14.15
C ASN A 455 -4.84 -12.02 -13.51
N GLU A 456 -4.84 -11.88 -12.17
CA GLU A 456 -4.10 -10.80 -11.47
C GLU A 456 -2.63 -11.18 -11.22
N LEU A 457 -2.32 -12.47 -11.09
CA LEU A 457 -0.95 -12.97 -10.94
C LEU A 457 -0.30 -13.37 -12.26
N SER A 458 -1.04 -13.39 -13.38
CA SER A 458 -0.45 -13.50 -14.73
C SER A 458 0.52 -12.35 -15.02
N GLU A 459 0.36 -11.19 -14.37
CA GLU A 459 1.33 -10.10 -14.41
C GLU A 459 2.72 -10.53 -13.92
N LEU A 460 2.80 -11.46 -12.96
CA LEU A 460 4.08 -12.02 -12.51
C LEU A 460 4.71 -12.94 -13.56
N LYS A 461 3.88 -13.71 -14.26
CA LYS A 461 4.31 -14.56 -15.40
C LYS A 461 4.78 -13.72 -16.59
N GLU A 462 4.04 -12.66 -16.93
CA GLU A 462 4.31 -11.76 -18.05
C GLU A 462 5.38 -10.70 -17.74
N SER A 463 5.77 -10.54 -16.47
CA SER A 463 6.78 -9.58 -16.03
C SER A 463 8.12 -9.81 -16.71
N GLU A 464 8.81 -8.73 -17.10
CA GLU A 464 10.21 -8.83 -17.54
C GLU A 464 11.17 -9.15 -16.38
N ASN A 465 10.69 -9.05 -15.12
CA ASN A 465 11.46 -9.32 -13.92
C ASN A 465 11.61 -10.82 -13.67
N LEU A 466 12.86 -11.28 -13.54
CA LEU A 466 13.23 -12.66 -13.25
C LEU A 466 12.59 -13.21 -11.97
N TYR A 467 12.52 -12.39 -10.92
CA TYR A 467 12.06 -12.80 -9.60
C TYR A 467 10.55 -12.94 -9.53
N ASP A 468 9.82 -12.09 -10.25
CA ASP A 468 8.37 -12.18 -10.41
C ASP A 468 7.98 -13.52 -11.06
N GLN A 469 8.66 -13.86 -12.16
CA GLN A 469 8.46 -15.14 -12.84
C GLN A 469 8.85 -16.32 -11.94
N PHE A 470 9.96 -16.21 -11.19
CA PHE A 470 10.37 -17.25 -10.25
C PHE A 470 9.28 -17.50 -9.19
N VAL A 471 8.77 -16.44 -8.57
CA VAL A 471 7.70 -16.52 -7.57
C VAL A 471 6.44 -17.13 -8.18
N TYR A 472 6.06 -16.71 -9.38
CA TYR A 472 4.91 -17.26 -10.08
C TYR A 472 5.02 -18.79 -10.23
N TYR A 473 6.13 -19.26 -10.80
CA TYR A 473 6.32 -20.66 -11.17
C TYR A 473 6.53 -21.62 -9.99
N PHE A 474 7.00 -21.13 -8.84
CA PHE A 474 7.29 -21.99 -7.68
C PHE A 474 6.33 -21.79 -6.50
N TYR A 475 5.64 -20.66 -6.41
CA TYR A 475 4.78 -20.33 -5.27
C TYR A 475 3.33 -19.97 -5.64
N VAL A 476 3.04 -19.60 -6.90
CA VAL A 476 1.69 -19.25 -7.36
C VAL A 476 1.06 -20.38 -8.18
N ASP A 477 1.52 -20.57 -9.42
CA ASP A 477 1.04 -21.63 -10.31
C ASP A 477 2.15 -22.65 -10.52
N ARG A 478 2.19 -23.63 -9.62
CA ARG A 478 3.20 -24.68 -9.62
C ARG A 478 3.01 -25.63 -10.80
N GLU A 479 1.85 -25.73 -11.45
CA GLU A 479 1.61 -26.70 -12.52
C GLU A 479 1.67 -26.10 -13.94
N ASP A 480 2.03 -24.82 -14.06
CA ASP A 480 2.12 -24.11 -15.34
C ASP A 480 3.07 -24.82 -16.33
N GLU A 481 2.59 -25.03 -17.56
CA GLU A 481 3.33 -25.73 -18.63
C GLU A 481 4.65 -25.03 -19.01
N GLU A 482 4.77 -23.71 -18.77
CA GLU A 482 5.97 -22.93 -19.08
C GLU A 482 7.05 -23.00 -17.99
N ARG A 483 6.75 -23.56 -16.81
CA ARG A 483 7.71 -23.71 -15.70
C ARG A 483 8.99 -24.43 -16.13
N GLU A 484 8.87 -25.52 -16.88
CA GLU A 484 10.05 -26.27 -17.36
C GLU A 484 10.91 -25.44 -18.32
N THR A 485 10.28 -24.57 -19.11
CA THR A 485 11.00 -23.63 -19.98
C THR A 485 11.72 -22.56 -19.15
N PHE A 486 11.08 -22.05 -18.10
CA PHE A 486 11.72 -21.14 -17.14
C PHE A 486 12.93 -21.79 -16.47
N ILE A 487 12.79 -23.01 -15.94
CA ILE A 487 13.90 -23.77 -15.33
C ILE A 487 15.06 -23.95 -16.33
N GLU A 488 14.76 -24.31 -17.58
CA GLU A 488 15.80 -24.56 -18.59
C GLU A 488 16.54 -23.28 -19.01
N THR A 489 15.83 -22.15 -19.06
CA THR A 489 16.36 -20.90 -19.62
C THR A 489 16.94 -19.95 -18.57
N LYS A 490 16.35 -19.90 -17.37
CA LYS A 490 16.64 -18.92 -16.31
C LYS A 490 17.38 -19.48 -15.10
N LEU A 491 17.36 -20.80 -14.88
CA LEU A 491 18.13 -21.45 -13.81
C LEU A 491 19.37 -22.15 -14.38
N VAL A 492 20.43 -22.19 -13.59
CA VAL A 492 21.69 -22.89 -13.89
C VAL A 492 22.25 -23.55 -12.62
N GLY A 493 23.29 -24.37 -12.78
CA GLY A 493 24.03 -24.93 -11.65
C GLY A 493 23.14 -25.68 -10.67
N HIS A 494 23.34 -25.43 -9.38
CA HIS A 494 22.66 -26.14 -8.31
C HIS A 494 21.16 -25.83 -8.25
N ALA A 495 20.77 -24.57 -8.47
CA ALA A 495 19.36 -24.15 -8.52
C ALA A 495 18.56 -24.97 -9.55
N LYS A 496 19.13 -25.18 -10.75
CA LYS A 496 18.49 -25.97 -11.80
C LYS A 496 18.35 -27.44 -11.40
N GLU A 497 19.40 -28.03 -10.83
CA GLU A 497 19.36 -29.42 -10.36
C GLU A 497 18.31 -29.63 -9.26
N MET A 498 18.17 -28.66 -8.33
CA MET A 498 17.14 -28.72 -7.30
C MET A 498 15.74 -28.59 -7.90
N ALA A 499 15.52 -27.59 -8.75
CA ALA A 499 14.21 -27.35 -9.37
C ALA A 499 13.69 -28.55 -10.18
N GLN A 500 14.58 -29.27 -10.88
CA GLN A 500 14.21 -30.45 -11.69
C GLN A 500 13.91 -31.70 -10.85
N ASN A 501 14.47 -31.80 -9.64
CA ASN A 501 14.36 -32.99 -8.81
C ASN A 501 13.45 -32.81 -7.59
N MET A 502 12.93 -31.59 -7.36
CA MET A 502 12.09 -31.29 -6.20
C MET A 502 10.67 -31.84 -6.36
N SER A 503 10.08 -32.27 -5.24
CA SER A 503 8.63 -32.50 -5.17
C SER A 503 7.95 -31.17 -4.82
N LEU A 504 6.97 -30.75 -5.62
CA LEU A 504 6.22 -29.51 -5.40
C LEU A 504 5.45 -29.50 -4.07
N GLU A 505 5.13 -30.69 -3.54
CA GLU A 505 4.52 -30.86 -2.21
C GLU A 505 5.45 -30.47 -1.06
N ASN A 506 6.77 -30.42 -1.30
CA ASN A 506 7.77 -30.09 -0.27
C ASN A 506 8.07 -28.59 -0.19
N LEU A 507 7.54 -27.77 -1.11
CA LEU A 507 7.66 -26.32 -1.04
C LEU A 507 6.61 -25.77 -0.09
N PRO A 508 6.98 -24.85 0.84
CA PRO A 508 6.04 -24.27 1.78
C PRO A 508 4.91 -23.56 1.03
N GLU A 509 3.70 -23.59 1.60
CA GLU A 509 2.60 -22.74 1.11
C GLU A 509 2.89 -21.31 1.55
N VAL A 510 3.18 -20.44 0.59
CA VAL A 510 3.39 -19.02 0.80
C VAL A 510 2.22 -18.30 0.13
N THR A 511 1.48 -17.50 0.91
CA THR A 511 0.33 -16.76 0.43
C THR A 511 0.81 -15.54 -0.37
N ILE A 512 0.58 -15.55 -1.69
CA ILE A 512 0.97 -14.47 -2.61
C ILE A 512 -0.27 -14.00 -3.34
N ASP A 513 -0.93 -13.02 -2.75
CA ASP A 513 -2.24 -12.56 -3.20
C ASP A 513 -2.15 -11.42 -4.24
N SER A 514 -0.95 -10.87 -4.48
CA SER A 514 -0.69 -9.88 -5.55
C SER A 514 0.81 -9.74 -5.85
N ARG A 515 1.17 -9.07 -6.96
CA ARG A 515 2.57 -8.70 -7.24
C ARG A 515 3.25 -7.83 -6.19
N TYR A 516 2.45 -7.21 -5.32
CA TYR A 516 2.94 -6.36 -4.24
C TYR A 516 3.12 -7.11 -2.93
N ALA A 517 2.68 -8.37 -2.83
CA ALA A 517 2.76 -9.16 -1.59
C ALA A 517 4.21 -9.41 -1.12
N PHE A 518 5.18 -9.23 -2.01
CA PHE A 518 6.60 -9.36 -1.72
C PHE A 518 7.40 -8.24 -2.40
N HIS A 519 8.60 -8.00 -1.91
CA HIS A 519 9.58 -7.14 -2.58
C HIS A 519 10.89 -7.91 -2.81
N SER A 520 11.63 -7.49 -3.84
CA SER A 520 12.97 -7.99 -4.15
C SER A 520 14.03 -6.97 -3.73
N SER A 521 15.08 -7.45 -3.07
CA SER A 521 16.20 -6.66 -2.58
C SER A 521 17.50 -7.19 -3.21
N PRO A 522 17.86 -6.74 -4.44
CA PRO A 522 19.07 -7.19 -5.13
C PRO A 522 20.35 -6.62 -4.51
N ASP A 523 21.39 -7.44 -4.48
CA ASP A 523 22.64 -7.21 -3.79
C ASP A 523 23.86 -7.87 -4.44
N THR A 524 25.07 -7.42 -4.07
CA THR A 524 26.33 -8.11 -4.33
C THR A 524 27.07 -8.33 -3.01
N VAL A 525 27.06 -9.59 -2.56
CA VAL A 525 27.63 -10.06 -1.30
C VAL A 525 29.01 -10.65 -1.53
N SER A 526 29.92 -10.47 -0.57
CA SER A 526 31.34 -10.81 -0.77
C SER A 526 31.65 -12.30 -0.96
N GLU A 527 30.94 -13.19 -0.25
CA GLU A 527 31.09 -14.65 -0.38
C GLU A 527 30.18 -15.23 -1.46
N TYR A 528 29.05 -14.57 -1.74
CA TYR A 528 27.96 -15.10 -2.57
C TYR A 528 27.81 -14.39 -3.92
N GLY A 529 28.57 -13.33 -4.21
CA GLY A 529 28.40 -12.59 -5.47
C GLY A 529 27.03 -11.92 -5.53
N TYR A 530 26.43 -11.86 -6.72
CA TYR A 530 25.13 -11.21 -6.89
C TYR A 530 24.03 -12.07 -6.26
N VAL A 531 23.21 -11.49 -5.39
CA VAL A 531 22.12 -12.17 -4.71
C VAL A 531 20.89 -11.28 -4.67
N THR A 532 19.69 -11.84 -4.59
CA THR A 532 18.45 -11.09 -4.44
C THR A 532 17.61 -11.75 -3.35
N ALA A 533 17.31 -10.99 -2.29
CA ALA A 533 16.44 -11.44 -1.21
C ALA A 533 14.98 -11.12 -1.54
N LEU A 534 14.08 -12.11 -1.45
CA LEU A 534 12.63 -11.91 -1.60
C LEU A 534 11.98 -11.97 -0.22
N THR A 535 11.27 -10.91 0.14
CA THR A 535 10.68 -10.71 1.47
C THR A 535 9.20 -10.41 1.32
N LEU A 536 8.35 -11.09 2.09
CA LEU A 536 6.92 -10.78 2.15
C LEU A 536 6.72 -9.45 2.87
N LEU A 537 5.73 -8.65 2.47
CA LEU A 537 5.49 -7.34 3.09
C LEU A 537 5.25 -7.37 4.60
N GLU A 538 4.74 -8.49 5.12
CA GLU A 538 4.42 -8.66 6.54
C GLU A 538 5.57 -9.25 7.37
N GLU A 539 6.69 -9.61 6.73
CA GLU A 539 7.82 -10.32 7.34
C GLU A 539 9.10 -9.46 7.32
N ASP A 540 9.90 -9.54 8.39
CA ASP A 540 11.17 -8.80 8.50
C ASP A 540 12.36 -9.55 7.87
N GLU A 541 12.21 -10.86 7.65
CA GLU A 541 13.24 -11.74 7.10
C GLU A 541 12.81 -12.29 5.72
N PRO A 542 13.74 -12.41 4.76
CA PRO A 542 13.41 -12.95 3.45
C PRO A 542 13.05 -14.43 3.56
N PHE A 543 11.97 -14.83 2.89
CA PHE A 543 11.59 -16.24 2.81
C PHE A 543 12.50 -17.01 1.85
N ILE A 544 13.16 -16.31 0.92
CA ILE A 544 14.15 -16.89 0.01
C ILE A 544 15.20 -15.88 -0.44
N ILE A 545 16.42 -16.36 -0.68
CA ILE A 545 17.52 -15.57 -1.26
C ILE A 545 18.01 -16.29 -2.52
N LEU A 546 17.99 -15.60 -3.65
CA LEU A 546 18.40 -16.11 -4.95
C LEU A 546 19.82 -15.66 -5.24
N GLN A 547 20.74 -16.55 -5.60
CA GLN A 547 22.09 -16.18 -6.03
C GLN A 547 22.19 -16.24 -7.55
N GLU A 548 22.74 -15.22 -8.17
CA GLU A 548 22.84 -15.07 -9.62
C GLU A 548 24.27 -15.29 -10.12
N ASP A 549 24.38 -15.85 -11.33
CA ASP A 549 25.66 -15.94 -12.02
C ASP A 549 25.94 -14.70 -12.88
N LYS A 550 27.07 -14.71 -13.57
CA LYS A 550 27.54 -13.64 -14.45
C LYS A 550 26.66 -13.36 -15.69
N ASP A 551 25.71 -14.25 -16.00
CA ASP A 551 24.79 -14.16 -17.13
C ASP A 551 23.35 -13.85 -16.64
N ASP A 552 23.22 -13.32 -15.42
CA ASP A 552 21.97 -12.96 -14.73
C ASP A 552 20.99 -14.15 -14.58
N LYS A 553 21.52 -15.36 -14.40
CA LYS A 553 20.73 -16.58 -14.17
C LYS A 553 20.81 -17.04 -12.73
N ILE A 554 19.71 -17.59 -12.20
CA ILE A 554 19.64 -18.10 -10.83
C ILE A 554 20.51 -19.36 -10.74
N SER A 555 21.56 -19.29 -9.95
CA SER A 555 22.59 -20.33 -9.79
C SER A 555 22.44 -21.13 -8.51
N ASN A 556 22.05 -20.50 -7.41
CA ASN A 556 21.69 -21.13 -6.13
C ASN A 556 20.43 -20.47 -5.53
N ILE A 557 19.72 -21.19 -4.66
CA ILE A 557 18.48 -20.74 -4.03
C ILE A 557 18.52 -21.14 -2.55
N TYR A 558 18.46 -20.16 -1.66
CA TYR A 558 18.55 -20.36 -0.22
C TYR A 558 17.21 -20.10 0.46
N GLY A 559 16.64 -21.09 1.13
CA GLY A 559 15.35 -20.96 1.80
C GLY A 559 14.68 -22.31 2.07
N GLU A 560 13.54 -22.28 2.75
CA GLU A 560 12.76 -23.49 3.03
C GLU A 560 12.26 -24.14 1.73
N GLY A 561 12.42 -25.46 1.61
CA GLY A 561 12.15 -26.22 0.39
C GLY A 561 13.27 -26.16 -0.67
N TRP A 562 14.34 -25.39 -0.41
CA TRP A 562 15.54 -25.27 -1.27
C TRP A 562 16.82 -25.58 -0.47
N GLU A 563 17.95 -24.92 -0.77
CA GLU A 563 19.17 -25.08 0.00
C GLU A 563 19.03 -24.35 1.35
N VAL A 564 18.90 -25.12 2.43
CA VAL A 564 18.79 -24.56 3.78
C VAL A 564 20.19 -24.28 4.33
N LEU A 565 20.56 -23.00 4.39
CA LEU A 565 21.79 -22.58 5.07
C LEU A 565 21.66 -22.77 6.59
N PRO A 566 22.75 -23.08 7.31
CA PRO A 566 22.77 -22.97 8.76
C PRO A 566 22.33 -21.55 9.17
N LYS A 567 21.50 -21.43 10.20
CA LYS A 567 20.93 -20.15 10.65
C LYS A 567 21.98 -19.03 10.76
N GLU A 568 23.12 -19.32 11.39
CA GLU A 568 24.23 -18.36 11.53
C GLU A 568 24.75 -17.81 10.19
N LYS A 569 24.77 -18.64 9.12
CA LYS A 569 25.18 -18.22 7.78
C LYS A 569 24.08 -17.45 7.05
N PHE A 570 22.82 -17.85 7.24
CA PHE A 570 21.67 -17.16 6.66
C PHE A 570 21.54 -15.76 7.26
N ASP A 571 21.59 -15.64 8.59
CA ASP A 571 21.54 -14.37 9.31
C ASP A 571 22.70 -13.45 8.89
N ALA A 572 23.91 -14.01 8.72
CA ALA A 572 25.07 -13.25 8.24
C ALA A 572 24.92 -12.76 6.80
N LEU A 573 24.39 -13.62 5.91
CA LEU A 573 24.10 -13.26 4.52
C LEU A 573 23.04 -12.17 4.45
N TRP A 574 21.93 -12.31 5.19
CA TRP A 574 20.87 -11.31 5.24
C TRP A 574 21.37 -9.98 5.82
N THR A 575 22.17 -10.03 6.88
CA THR A 575 22.79 -8.84 7.47
C THR A 575 23.67 -8.10 6.45
N ASP A 576 24.50 -8.80 5.67
CA ASP A 576 25.34 -8.16 4.63
C ASP A 576 24.47 -7.43 3.58
N ILE A 577 23.33 -8.02 3.20
CA ILE A 577 22.36 -7.41 2.28
C ILE A 577 21.77 -6.09 2.85
N GLN A 578 21.64 -5.96 4.17
CA GLN A 578 21.03 -4.80 4.83
C GLN A 578 21.97 -3.60 5.05
N VAL A 579 23.28 -3.71 4.81
CA VAL A 579 24.30 -2.71 5.20
C VAL A 579 24.55 -1.63 4.11
N ARG A 580 23.54 -1.37 3.28
CA ARG A 580 23.66 -0.53 2.07
C ARG A 580 23.95 0.95 2.33
N PRO A 581 24.52 1.68 1.35
CA PRO A 581 24.71 3.13 1.41
C PRO A 581 23.49 3.91 1.90
N LEU A 582 22.29 3.52 1.46
CA LEU A 582 21.04 4.15 1.87
C LEU A 582 20.71 3.91 3.35
N MET A 583 20.92 2.70 3.88
CA MET A 583 20.71 2.41 5.30
C MET A 583 21.77 3.08 6.16
N SER A 584 23.02 3.09 5.70
CA SER A 584 24.11 3.79 6.38
C SER A 584 23.91 5.31 6.38
N GLN A 585 23.37 5.89 5.30
CA GLN A 585 22.90 7.27 5.26
C GLN A 585 21.79 7.52 6.28
N LYS A 586 20.76 6.67 6.29
CA LYS A 586 19.62 6.79 7.21
C LYS A 586 20.08 6.71 8.66
N PHE A 587 20.99 5.79 8.98
CA PHE A 587 21.67 5.69 10.26
C PHE A 587 22.29 7.04 10.67
N PHE A 588 23.09 7.65 9.79
CA PHE A 588 23.76 8.91 10.13
C PHE A 588 22.79 10.08 10.27
N VAL A 589 21.78 10.22 9.41
CA VAL A 589 20.89 11.38 9.48
C VAL A 589 19.86 11.22 10.60
N VAL A 590 19.14 10.10 10.64
CA VAL A 590 18.03 9.89 11.58
C VAL A 590 18.54 9.49 12.96
N TYR A 591 19.38 8.47 13.04
CA TYR A 591 19.80 7.89 14.32
C TYR A 591 21.00 8.60 14.95
N TYR A 592 21.73 9.42 14.17
CA TYR A 592 22.84 10.20 14.70
C TYR A 592 22.57 11.71 14.71
N LEU A 593 22.34 12.39 13.58
CA LEU A 593 22.18 13.85 13.58
C LEU A 593 20.93 14.33 14.35
N LEU A 594 19.81 13.62 14.19
CA LEU A 594 18.50 13.96 14.75
C LEU A 594 18.20 13.32 16.11
N SER A 595 19.17 12.62 16.72
CA SER A 595 19.01 11.96 18.02
C SER A 595 19.94 12.56 19.08
N ASP A 596 19.48 12.64 20.34
CA ASP A 596 20.30 12.90 21.52
C ASP A 596 20.91 11.62 22.13
N GLU A 597 20.40 10.44 21.76
CA GLU A 597 20.88 9.12 22.19
C GLU A 597 22.04 8.58 21.32
N ARG A 598 22.89 9.47 20.79
CA ARG A 598 23.92 9.12 19.79
C ARG A 598 24.88 8.02 20.23
N LYS A 599 25.29 8.02 21.50
CA LYS A 599 26.24 7.02 22.04
C LYS A 599 25.61 5.63 22.07
N GLU A 600 24.31 5.54 22.30
CA GLU A 600 23.56 4.28 22.31
C GLU A 600 23.31 3.84 20.87
N ASN A 601 22.86 4.74 19.99
CA ASN A 601 22.67 4.42 18.57
C ASN A 601 23.94 3.95 17.85
N ILE A 602 25.12 4.53 18.15
CA ILE A 602 26.41 4.03 17.64
C ILE A 602 26.72 2.62 18.15
N LYS A 603 26.37 2.32 19.40
CA LYS A 603 26.65 1.04 20.03
C LYS A 603 25.73 -0.05 19.47
N ASP A 604 24.48 0.29 19.22
CA ASP A 604 23.44 -0.66 18.81
C ASP A 604 23.43 -0.91 17.30
N ASN A 605 24.06 -0.05 16.50
CA ASN A 605 24.13 -0.19 15.04
C ASN A 605 25.59 -0.08 14.50
N PRO A 606 26.54 -0.91 14.98
CA PRO A 606 27.95 -0.84 14.58
C PRO A 606 28.19 -1.16 13.10
N GLU A 607 27.27 -1.83 12.43
CA GLU A 607 27.37 -2.34 11.06
C GLU A 607 27.36 -1.25 10.00
N TYR A 608 26.72 -0.09 10.24
CA TYR A 608 26.56 0.97 9.23
C TYR A 608 27.78 1.89 9.07
N VAL A 609 28.81 1.73 9.90
CA VAL A 609 29.97 2.62 9.92
C VAL A 609 31.27 1.84 9.94
N THR A 610 32.29 2.40 9.29
CA THR A 610 33.66 1.90 9.47
C THR A 610 34.17 2.25 10.87
N GLU A 611 35.15 1.51 11.38
CA GLU A 611 35.76 1.76 12.70
C GLU A 611 36.35 3.19 12.83
N ASN A 612 36.77 3.79 11.71
CA ASN A 612 37.25 5.17 11.68
C ASN A 612 36.11 6.17 11.87
N VAL A 613 35.01 5.99 11.12
CA VAL A 613 33.81 6.82 11.23
C VAL A 613 33.15 6.64 12.59
N LYS A 614 33.13 5.42 13.14
CA LYS A 614 32.64 5.17 14.51
C LYS A 614 33.33 6.06 15.54
N LYS A 615 34.66 6.12 15.53
CA LYS A 615 35.45 6.99 16.42
C LYS A 615 35.17 8.48 16.19
N LEU A 616 34.95 8.87 14.94
CA LEU A 616 34.57 10.24 14.58
C LEU A 616 33.20 10.60 15.17
N LEU A 617 32.21 9.72 15.03
CA LEU A 617 30.87 9.90 15.57
C LEU A 617 30.86 9.91 17.11
N GLU A 618 31.63 9.03 17.75
CA GLU A 618 31.79 9.03 19.21
C GLU A 618 32.38 10.36 19.72
N LYS A 619 33.36 10.92 19.00
CA LYS A 619 33.97 12.22 19.34
C LYS A 619 32.99 13.39 19.22
N ASN A 620 32.08 13.34 18.24
CA ASN A 620 31.10 14.40 17.97
C ASN A 620 29.74 14.15 18.65
N SER A 621 29.63 13.12 19.50
CA SER A 621 28.36 12.69 20.09
C SER A 621 27.70 13.71 21.02
N ASP A 622 28.47 14.67 21.54
CA ASP A 622 27.99 15.72 22.46
C ASP A 622 27.50 17.00 21.74
N GLU A 623 27.46 17.03 20.40
CA GLU A 623 26.90 18.15 19.62
C GLU A 623 25.38 18.32 19.87
N PRO A 624 24.74 19.49 19.64
CA PRO A 624 23.29 19.62 19.75
C PRO A 624 22.55 18.82 18.66
N ILE A 625 21.27 18.53 18.86
CA ILE A 625 20.41 17.92 17.82
C ILE A 625 20.35 18.87 16.61
N ALA A 626 20.59 18.34 15.42
CA ALA A 626 20.67 19.11 14.19
C ALA A 626 19.28 19.20 13.51
N ASN A 627 18.35 19.91 14.15
CA ASN A 627 16.94 20.04 13.71
C ASN A 627 16.79 20.62 12.29
N GLU A 628 17.83 21.23 11.73
CA GLU A 628 17.88 21.66 10.34
C GLU A 628 17.72 20.51 9.32
N PHE A 629 17.92 19.25 9.73
CA PHE A 629 17.75 18.08 8.86
C PHE A 629 16.39 17.39 8.96
N GLU A 630 15.49 17.77 9.90
CA GLU A 630 14.14 17.16 10.03
C GLU A 630 13.31 17.25 8.75
N ALA A 631 13.52 18.32 7.95
CA ALA A 631 12.91 18.53 6.64
C ALA A 631 13.96 18.65 5.53
N GLY A 632 15.13 18.06 5.74
CA GLY A 632 16.24 18.06 4.77
C GLY A 632 15.96 17.19 3.55
N THR A 633 16.82 17.32 2.54
CA THR A 633 16.77 16.49 1.31
C THR A 633 18.11 15.82 1.08
N TRP A 634 18.18 14.83 0.21
CA TRP A 634 19.45 14.22 -0.19
C TRP A 634 19.54 14.01 -1.69
N GLN A 635 20.76 13.81 -2.17
CA GLN A 635 21.06 13.56 -3.58
C GLN A 635 22.12 12.46 -3.68
N ILE A 636 22.01 11.64 -4.72
CA ILE A 636 23.08 10.74 -5.14
C ILE A 636 24.08 11.53 -5.97
N SER A 637 25.37 11.22 -5.82
CA SER A 637 26.43 11.78 -6.66
C SER A 637 27.53 10.76 -6.89
N GLN A 638 28.34 10.98 -7.92
CA GLN A 638 29.54 10.18 -8.22
C GLN A 638 30.75 11.07 -8.51
N ASP A 639 31.96 10.56 -8.27
CA ASP A 639 33.20 11.21 -8.72
C ASP A 639 33.70 10.64 -10.07
N GLU A 640 34.88 11.10 -10.54
CA GLU A 640 35.45 10.69 -11.83
C GLU A 640 35.80 9.20 -11.93
N GLU A 641 35.80 8.46 -10.81
CA GLU A 641 36.07 7.02 -10.74
C GLU A 641 34.78 6.21 -10.49
N ASP A 642 33.61 6.81 -10.72
CA ASP A 642 32.27 6.24 -10.45
C ASP A 642 32.05 5.84 -8.98
N LYS A 643 32.84 6.39 -8.04
CA LYS A 643 32.62 6.15 -6.61
C LYS A 643 31.35 6.86 -6.14
N LEU A 644 30.48 6.12 -5.45
CA LEU A 644 29.20 6.61 -4.94
C LEU A 644 29.35 7.53 -3.72
N TYR A 645 28.60 8.63 -3.73
CA TYR A 645 28.44 9.57 -2.62
C TYR A 645 26.96 9.90 -2.41
N THR A 646 26.63 10.28 -1.18
CA THR A 646 25.37 10.97 -0.87
C THR A 646 25.67 12.39 -0.44
N VAL A 647 24.97 13.37 -1.02
CA VAL A 647 24.95 14.75 -0.55
C VAL A 647 23.73 14.94 0.35
N VAL A 648 23.94 15.37 1.60
CA VAL A 648 22.90 15.64 2.60
C VAL A 648 22.68 17.14 2.67
N ASN A 649 21.43 17.56 2.47
CA ASN A 649 21.01 18.95 2.46
C ASN A 649 20.15 19.26 3.69
N ASP A 650 20.25 20.48 4.20
CA ASP A 650 19.33 20.96 5.23
C ASP A 650 17.95 21.32 4.65
N LYS A 651 17.03 21.73 5.53
CA LYS A 651 15.67 22.19 5.19
C LYS A 651 15.61 23.41 4.27
N GLU A 652 16.69 24.18 4.16
CA GLU A 652 16.80 25.31 3.22
C GLU A 652 17.28 24.84 1.84
N GLY A 653 17.70 23.57 1.74
CA GLY A 653 18.22 22.95 0.53
C GLY A 653 19.71 23.18 0.32
N GLU A 654 20.43 23.66 1.34
CA GLU A 654 21.88 23.90 1.27
C GLU A 654 22.67 22.62 1.54
N HIS A 655 23.73 22.38 0.77
CA HIS A 655 24.59 21.20 0.95
C HIS A 655 25.36 21.29 2.28
N ARG A 656 25.18 20.30 3.16
CA ARG A 656 25.82 20.28 4.49
C ARG A 656 26.83 19.16 4.66
N PHE A 657 26.50 17.96 4.19
CA PHE A 657 27.39 16.81 4.27
C PHE A 657 27.58 16.12 2.92
N ILE A 658 28.74 15.51 2.75
CA ILE A 658 29.01 14.51 1.72
C ILE A 658 29.37 13.22 2.46
N LEU A 659 28.63 12.16 2.19
CA LEU A 659 28.87 10.82 2.72
C LEU A 659 29.51 9.98 1.63
N SER A 660 30.57 9.24 1.98
CA SER A 660 31.13 8.21 1.11
C SER A 660 31.07 6.85 1.76
N TYR A 661 30.98 5.82 0.94
CA TYR A 661 30.79 4.45 1.40
C TYR A 661 31.99 3.58 1.04
N ASP A 662 32.27 2.60 1.89
CA ASP A 662 33.20 1.54 1.54
C ASP A 662 32.52 0.55 0.58
N ARG A 663 33.26 -0.47 0.15
CA ARG A 663 32.74 -1.50 -0.76
C ARG A 663 31.58 -2.33 -0.20
N TYR A 664 31.25 -2.18 1.08
CA TYR A 664 30.16 -2.86 1.78
C TYR A 664 28.97 -1.94 2.06
N GLY A 665 29.02 -0.68 1.60
CA GLY A 665 27.93 0.27 1.82
C GLY A 665 27.96 0.96 3.19
N ARG A 666 29.01 0.74 3.99
CA ARG A 666 29.19 1.38 5.29
C ARG A 666 29.75 2.77 5.12
N LEU A 667 29.41 3.69 6.02
CA LEU A 667 30.01 5.02 6.02
C LEU A 667 31.53 4.93 6.24
N GLU A 668 32.24 5.33 5.20
CA GLU A 668 33.70 5.36 5.15
C GLU A 668 34.23 6.76 5.48
N HIS A 669 33.54 7.81 5.02
CA HIS A 669 33.86 9.20 5.36
C HIS A 669 32.61 10.07 5.47
N ILE A 670 32.69 11.07 6.35
CA ILE A 670 31.67 12.10 6.57
C ILE A 670 32.33 13.47 6.44
N TYR A 671 32.15 14.09 5.28
CA TYR A 671 32.68 15.43 5.00
C TYR A 671 31.67 16.51 5.32
N GLY A 672 32.10 17.58 5.97
CA GLY A 672 31.21 18.69 6.36
C GLY A 672 31.92 19.76 7.17
N ASP A 673 31.21 20.84 7.48
CA ASP A 673 31.76 21.94 8.26
C ASP A 673 31.99 21.51 9.71
N LYS A 674 33.26 21.52 10.16
CA LYS A 674 33.78 20.93 11.42
C LYS A 674 33.95 19.41 11.43
N TRP A 675 33.73 18.74 10.29
CA TRP A 675 33.92 17.31 10.09
C TRP A 675 35.17 17.03 9.24
N GLU A 676 35.25 15.88 8.58
CA GLU A 676 36.37 15.57 7.69
C GLU A 676 36.41 16.58 6.53
N LYS A 677 37.62 16.90 6.07
CA LYS A 677 37.83 17.82 4.95
C LYS A 677 37.98 17.04 3.66
N ILE A 678 37.33 17.52 2.61
CA ILE A 678 37.49 17.07 1.23
C ILE A 678 38.20 18.16 0.42
N GLU A 679 38.95 17.78 -0.61
CA GLU A 679 39.57 18.73 -1.53
C GLU A 679 38.49 19.53 -2.26
N GLU A 680 38.66 20.85 -2.38
CA GLU A 680 37.63 21.75 -2.92
C GLU A 680 37.24 21.41 -4.37
N THR A 681 38.22 20.97 -5.17
CA THR A 681 38.02 20.50 -6.54
C THR A 681 37.09 19.29 -6.57
N ARG A 682 37.37 18.28 -5.73
CA ARG A 682 36.56 17.06 -5.60
C ARG A 682 35.17 17.34 -5.03
N LYS A 683 35.09 18.25 -4.04
CA LYS A 683 33.82 18.71 -3.47
C LYS A 683 32.92 19.33 -4.54
N GLN A 684 33.48 20.20 -5.37
CA GLN A 684 32.74 20.83 -6.46
C GLN A 684 32.29 19.80 -7.50
N THR A 685 33.14 18.84 -7.88
CA THR A 685 32.75 17.75 -8.80
C THR A 685 31.56 16.95 -8.25
N ILE A 686 31.58 16.62 -6.96
CA ILE A 686 30.46 15.89 -6.32
C ILE A 686 29.18 16.74 -6.32
N TYR A 687 29.26 18.04 -6.05
CA TYR A 687 28.05 18.88 -6.10
C TYR A 687 27.53 19.09 -7.53
N ASP A 688 28.42 19.23 -8.51
CA ASP A 688 28.04 19.40 -9.92
C ASP A 688 27.42 18.13 -10.50
N ASN A 689 27.82 16.96 -10.00
CA ASN A 689 27.29 15.64 -10.40
C ASN A 689 26.09 15.18 -9.53
N ALA A 690 25.66 15.97 -8.56
CA ALA A 690 24.55 15.61 -7.70
C ALA A 690 23.23 15.56 -8.51
N GLU A 691 22.53 14.43 -8.40
CA GLU A 691 21.27 14.16 -9.10
C GLU A 691 20.09 14.95 -8.50
N GLU A 692 18.85 14.57 -8.82
CA GLU A 692 17.66 15.23 -8.28
C GLU A 692 17.58 15.13 -6.76
N LYS A 693 17.08 16.20 -6.11
CA LYS A 693 16.84 16.22 -4.67
C LYS A 693 15.66 15.32 -4.31
N ILE A 694 15.91 14.35 -3.45
CA ILE A 694 14.92 13.42 -2.92
C ILE A 694 14.47 13.93 -1.54
N GLY A 695 13.15 13.90 -1.30
CA GLY A 695 12.46 14.44 -0.10
C GLY A 695 12.82 13.75 1.22
N MET A 696 12.17 14.17 2.33
CA MET A 696 12.57 13.93 3.74
C MET A 696 13.14 12.53 4.05
N PHE A 697 14.22 12.53 4.85
CA PHE A 697 15.07 11.40 5.25
C PHE A 697 14.37 10.27 6.02
#